data_AF-A0A3C0EK06-F1
#
_entry.id   AF-A0A3C0EK06-F1
#
_cell.length_a   1.000
_cell.length_b   1.000
_cell.length_c   1.000
_cell.angle_alpha   90.00
_cell.angle_beta   90.00
_cell.angle_gamma   90.00
#
_symmetry.space_group_name_H-M   'P 1'
#
loop_
_entity.id
_entity.type
_entity.pdbx_description
1 polymer ?
#
loop_
_entity_poly.entity_id
_entity_poly.type
_entity_poly.pdbx_seq_one_letter_code
_entity_poly.pdbx_strand_id
1 'polypeptide(L)'
;MRRSLCLLFVLLLLVGSSGLAHAGVRDAVSEQVVAGEGWTPITFMPTIEPGSVMDLSHTVDAPAGKYGRIIIDKDGHFATQKNNQRIRFYGNNLCFSANILPSDQCKSLARTFRMMGYNTVRFHHFDREITDHESGDSTKLDENMDRLDQLFYEMKQQGMYITIDMFVSRIFGKNEVAGFEKIDPTSFKALMMVNDEAFNSWAAFTRNLLNHVNPYTKLAWKDDPALFALCMTNENNATQTYRRSMRPVKDLVDAAFEKYLQKQGKSDVSGDDRKAWRTQFDADIQLRTFERCKKVVRDLGCKAFLTDANMLGQYHVTPARQAMDFVDSHGYWDHPQFAGGRWGLPEKYRNTTAMSEACPTPRTIMGARQFGKPYMITEFNFTYPNRYRAEAGPIMGAYAALQDWDGLYRFAYAHHSDALAESEPMHRFDTVKDPMMWLSERIIIDCFRRNKVEPASSRIAYAVTQTDMRNPKSGSWNKGQFDNAFTKLGLAVQIGSYDARDKANTPQNVDATISTDGSVGLERQNFLENVDAIKTALGTGKVDTRKGHYTSQTGQIVMHNTQGEMSIHTPQLACAILKAESKIQLGQITLENKDILPVVVYLAATDDKPLQQSKRVLVLHLSDVQNTGNVFATDKRQLLKKVGVLPLLARDSAATLGFSSDHASQLKAFAIDCSGKRITAADLKTDGSQVHMKLNTKQGNQAVLAYELIVE
;
A
#
# COMPACT_ATOMS: atom_id res chain seq x y z
N MET A 1 -26.11 -12.89 30.16
CA MET A 1 -25.65 -11.57 30.65
C MET A 1 -24.17 -11.66 31.00
N ARG A 2 -23.29 -11.40 30.02
CA ARG A 2 -21.84 -11.16 30.12
C ARG A 2 -21.41 -10.65 28.74
N ARG A 3 -21.92 -9.48 28.39
CA ARG A 3 -21.52 -8.62 27.27
C ARG A 3 -21.30 -7.25 27.93
N SER A 4 -20.29 -6.52 27.49
CA SER A 4 -19.79 -5.25 28.06
C SER A 4 -18.61 -5.39 29.02
N LEU A 5 -17.42 -5.65 28.48
CA LEU A 5 -16.15 -5.12 29.01
C LEU A 5 -15.03 -5.18 27.94
N CYS A 6 -15.31 -4.77 26.69
CA CYS A 6 -14.33 -4.76 25.59
C CYS A 6 -14.26 -3.35 24.99
N LEU A 7 -13.43 -2.47 25.56
CA LEU A 7 -13.04 -1.19 24.94
C LEU A 7 -11.99 -0.49 25.82
N LEU A 8 -10.73 -0.92 25.76
CA LEU A 8 -9.63 -0.10 26.28
C LEU A 8 -8.31 -0.46 25.59
N PHE A 9 -7.61 0.60 25.17
CA PHE A 9 -6.24 0.66 24.65
C PHE A 9 -6.02 0.37 23.16
N VAL A 10 -5.62 1.43 22.44
CA VAL A 10 -4.58 1.44 21.37
C VAL A 10 -4.19 2.90 21.01
N LEU A 11 -4.32 3.92 21.87
CA LEU A 11 -4.38 5.38 21.59
C LEU A 11 -3.38 6.02 20.56
N LEU A 12 -3.75 7.21 20.03
CA LEU A 12 -2.99 8.27 19.32
C LEU A 12 -2.94 8.31 17.77
N LEU A 13 -3.98 8.93 17.18
CA LEU A 13 -3.89 9.82 16.01
C LEU A 13 -4.64 11.13 16.38
N LEU A 14 -3.96 12.27 16.22
CA LEU A 14 -4.50 13.64 16.13
C LEU A 14 -5.35 14.17 17.30
N VAL A 15 -4.77 15.00 18.16
CA VAL A 15 -5.49 16.17 18.72
C VAL A 15 -4.56 17.37 18.76
N GLY A 16 -4.83 18.29 17.83
CA GLY A 16 -4.51 19.69 17.94
C GLY A 16 -5.79 20.46 17.58
N SER A 17 -6.86 20.23 18.35
CA SER A 17 -8.00 21.15 18.43
C SER A 17 -8.77 20.84 19.70
N SER A 18 -8.50 21.65 20.72
CA SER A 18 -9.44 21.96 21.80
C SER A 18 -10.85 22.21 21.23
N GLY A 19 -11.86 21.82 22.01
CA GLY A 19 -13.28 21.77 21.61
C GLY A 19 -13.73 22.93 20.72
N LEU A 20 -14.15 22.58 19.50
CA LEU A 20 -14.89 23.43 18.58
C LEU A 20 -15.93 22.53 17.90
N ALA A 21 -17.20 22.94 18.00
CA ALA A 21 -18.33 22.33 17.30
C ALA A 21 -18.00 22.09 15.82
N HIS A 22 -18.18 20.86 15.32
CA HIS A 22 -18.44 20.44 13.93
C HIS A 22 -17.86 21.25 12.75
N ALA A 23 -16.75 21.98 12.93
CA ALA A 23 -16.39 23.08 12.03
C ALA A 23 -16.01 22.55 10.65
N GLY A 24 -16.94 22.68 9.69
CA GLY A 24 -16.70 22.53 8.26
C GLY A 24 -17.69 21.69 7.46
N VAL A 25 -18.50 20.82 8.08
CA VAL A 25 -19.51 20.03 7.36
C VAL A 25 -20.88 20.34 7.96
N ARG A 26 -21.79 20.93 7.17
CA ARG A 26 -23.15 21.25 7.62
C ARG A 26 -23.90 19.94 7.92
N ASP A 27 -24.20 19.71 9.19
CA ASP A 27 -25.00 18.57 9.65
C ASP A 27 -26.51 18.88 9.47
N ALA A 28 -26.96 18.93 8.22
CA ALA A 28 -28.32 19.40 7.92
C ALA A 28 -29.13 18.50 6.97
N VAL A 29 -28.48 17.57 6.24
CA VAL A 29 -29.16 16.71 5.24
C VAL A 29 -28.57 15.31 5.24
N SER A 30 -29.31 14.28 5.68
CA SER A 30 -28.77 12.91 5.66
C SER A 30 -29.06 12.23 4.32
N GLU A 31 -28.01 11.77 3.63
CA GLU A 31 -28.14 10.88 2.45
C GLU A 31 -28.08 9.43 2.93
N GLN A 32 -29.02 8.60 2.48
CA GLN A 32 -29.02 7.16 2.76
C GLN A 32 -28.86 6.36 1.46
N VAL A 33 -28.02 5.32 1.47
CA VAL A 33 -27.88 4.42 0.31
C VAL A 33 -29.00 3.38 0.34
N VAL A 34 -29.91 3.40 -0.64
CA VAL A 34 -31.09 2.52 -0.71
C VAL A 34 -31.19 1.88 -2.09
N ALA A 35 -31.58 0.60 -2.13
CA ALA A 35 -31.79 -0.13 -3.39
C ALA A 35 -32.91 0.51 -4.22
N GLY A 36 -32.77 0.50 -5.56
CA GLY A 36 -33.74 1.05 -6.50
C GLY A 36 -33.54 2.52 -6.87
N GLU A 37 -32.86 3.32 -6.05
CA GLU A 37 -32.55 4.74 -6.30
C GLU A 37 -31.24 4.92 -7.07
N GLY A 38 -31.08 4.23 -8.20
CA GLY A 38 -29.79 4.18 -8.93
C GLY A 38 -28.76 3.27 -8.25
N TRP A 39 -29.23 2.32 -7.43
CA TRP A 39 -28.43 1.32 -6.74
C TRP A 39 -29.05 -0.06 -6.93
N THR A 40 -28.27 -1.01 -7.42
CA THR A 40 -28.70 -2.39 -7.67
C THR A 40 -27.94 -3.36 -6.74
N PRO A 41 -28.62 -4.34 -6.12
CA PRO A 41 -27.96 -5.35 -5.30
C PRO A 41 -26.85 -6.09 -6.04
N ILE A 42 -25.71 -6.29 -5.36
CA ILE A 42 -24.62 -7.14 -5.82
C ILE A 42 -24.39 -8.29 -4.84
N THR A 43 -24.42 -9.51 -5.37
CA THR A 43 -23.96 -10.68 -4.61
C THR A 43 -22.45 -10.75 -4.71
N PHE A 44 -21.78 -10.83 -3.56
CA PHE A 44 -20.34 -10.96 -3.48
C PHE A 44 -19.98 -12.14 -2.59
N MET A 45 -19.22 -13.08 -3.14
CA MET A 45 -18.60 -14.16 -2.40
C MET A 45 -17.08 -14.05 -2.59
N PRO A 46 -16.28 -14.03 -1.51
CA PRO A 46 -14.83 -13.87 -1.59
C PRO A 46 -14.15 -15.19 -1.97
N THR A 47 -14.49 -15.71 -3.15
CA THR A 47 -13.94 -16.93 -3.74
C THR A 47 -13.70 -16.70 -5.23
N ILE A 48 -12.75 -17.42 -5.83
CA ILE A 48 -12.53 -17.42 -7.28
C ILE A 48 -12.91 -18.79 -7.84
N GLU A 49 -13.60 -18.82 -8.97
CA GLU A 49 -13.92 -20.05 -9.68
C GLU A 49 -12.69 -20.57 -10.44
N PRO A 50 -12.25 -21.82 -10.23
CA PRO A 50 -11.07 -22.37 -10.91
C PRO A 50 -11.20 -22.34 -12.44
N GLY A 51 -10.15 -21.90 -13.13
CA GLY A 51 -10.11 -21.80 -14.59
C GLY A 51 -10.94 -20.64 -15.19
N SER A 52 -11.69 -19.90 -14.37
CA SER A 52 -12.37 -18.67 -14.80
C SER A 52 -11.37 -17.60 -15.24
N VAL A 53 -11.87 -16.53 -15.88
CA VAL A 53 -11.03 -15.41 -16.32
C VAL A 53 -10.42 -14.65 -15.13
N MET A 54 -10.94 -14.85 -13.92
CA MET A 54 -10.43 -14.27 -12.67
C MET A 54 -9.36 -15.13 -11.99
N ASP A 55 -9.14 -16.38 -12.43
CA ASP A 55 -8.18 -17.31 -11.83
C ASP A 55 -6.74 -17.05 -12.31
N LEU A 56 -5.95 -16.46 -11.42
CA LEU A 56 -4.54 -16.14 -11.65
C LEU A 56 -3.58 -17.14 -11.01
N SER A 57 -4.07 -18.30 -10.53
CA SER A 57 -3.25 -19.31 -9.85
C SER A 57 -2.06 -19.84 -10.66
N HIS A 58 -2.18 -19.83 -11.99
CA HIS A 58 -1.14 -20.21 -12.95
C HIS A 58 0.04 -19.22 -12.98
N THR A 59 -0.14 -17.99 -12.48
CA THR A 59 0.91 -16.96 -12.43
C THR A 59 1.78 -17.06 -11.17
N VAL A 60 1.40 -17.91 -10.21
CA VAL A 60 2.05 -18.02 -8.90
C VAL A 60 2.74 -19.37 -8.78
N ASP A 61 4.06 -19.34 -8.68
CA ASP A 61 4.87 -20.52 -8.41
C ASP A 61 4.76 -20.93 -6.94
N ALA A 62 4.65 -22.24 -6.70
CA ALA A 62 4.54 -22.79 -5.36
C ALA A 62 5.33 -24.10 -5.21
N PRO A 63 5.78 -24.47 -3.99
CA PRO A 63 5.71 -23.66 -2.77
C PRO A 63 6.71 -22.48 -2.77
N ALA A 64 6.48 -21.48 -1.93
CA ALA A 64 7.45 -20.38 -1.72
C ALA A 64 8.78 -20.94 -1.20
N GLY A 65 9.90 -20.42 -1.72
CA GLY A 65 11.24 -20.90 -1.41
C GLY A 65 11.70 -22.13 -2.22
N LYS A 66 10.89 -22.65 -3.16
CA LYS A 66 11.27 -23.76 -4.08
C LYS A 66 12.61 -23.50 -4.80
N TYR A 67 12.87 -22.25 -5.17
CA TYR A 67 14.08 -21.80 -5.86
C TYR A 67 15.17 -21.27 -4.91
N GLY A 68 15.14 -21.67 -3.63
CA GLY A 68 16.04 -21.14 -2.60
C GLY A 68 15.49 -19.87 -1.96
N ARG A 69 16.35 -19.13 -1.24
CA ARG A 69 15.97 -17.84 -0.64
C ARG A 69 15.79 -16.78 -1.73
N ILE A 70 15.15 -15.67 -1.36
CA ILE A 70 15.22 -14.45 -2.16
C ILE A 70 16.61 -13.84 -1.98
N ILE A 71 17.17 -13.33 -3.07
CA ILE A 71 18.43 -12.58 -3.15
C ILE A 71 18.15 -11.18 -3.70
N ILE A 72 19.11 -10.27 -3.54
CA ILE A 72 19.14 -9.00 -4.28
C ILE A 72 20.09 -9.20 -5.46
N ASP A 73 19.61 -8.95 -6.68
CA ASP A 73 20.41 -9.08 -7.89
C ASP A 73 21.35 -7.87 -8.10
N LYS A 74 22.14 -7.92 -9.17
CA LYS A 74 23.12 -6.86 -9.50
C LYS A 74 22.49 -5.49 -9.79
N ASP A 75 21.20 -5.45 -10.13
CA ASP A 75 20.47 -4.23 -10.47
C ASP A 75 19.71 -3.67 -9.25
N GLY A 76 19.79 -4.36 -8.11
CA GLY A 76 19.16 -3.97 -6.86
C GLY A 76 17.73 -4.46 -6.71
N HIS A 77 17.30 -5.48 -7.46
CA HIS A 77 15.96 -6.05 -7.38
C HIS A 77 15.92 -7.37 -6.63
N PHE A 78 14.75 -7.74 -6.11
CA PHE A 78 14.57 -9.09 -5.59
C PHE A 78 14.57 -10.14 -6.71
N ALA A 79 15.28 -11.23 -6.48
CA ALA A 79 15.33 -12.38 -7.37
C ALA A 79 15.38 -13.71 -6.61
N THR A 80 15.05 -14.80 -7.28
CA THR A 80 15.18 -16.16 -6.73
C THR A 80 16.62 -16.66 -6.80
N GLN A 81 17.13 -17.26 -5.71
CA GLN A 81 18.55 -17.63 -5.61
C GLN A 81 19.05 -18.61 -6.68
N LYS A 82 18.29 -19.67 -7.01
CA LYS A 82 18.78 -20.76 -7.88
C LYS A 82 18.82 -20.42 -9.37
N ASN A 83 17.93 -19.56 -9.85
CA ASN A 83 17.78 -19.22 -11.27
C ASN A 83 17.85 -17.72 -11.57
N ASN A 84 18.11 -16.89 -10.56
CA ASN A 84 18.25 -15.43 -10.67
C ASN A 84 17.06 -14.77 -11.40
N GLN A 85 15.85 -15.30 -11.20
CA GLN A 85 14.64 -14.76 -11.81
C GLN A 85 14.11 -13.63 -10.93
N ARG A 86 13.96 -12.43 -11.50
CA ARG A 86 13.37 -11.28 -10.81
C ARG A 86 11.97 -11.60 -10.31
N ILE A 87 11.67 -11.16 -9.09
CA ILE A 87 10.34 -11.27 -8.48
C ILE A 87 9.83 -9.88 -8.07
N ARG A 88 8.60 -9.57 -8.48
CA ARG A 88 7.82 -8.44 -7.94
C ARG A 88 6.76 -8.99 -6.99
N PHE A 89 6.76 -8.48 -5.77
CA PHE A 89 5.85 -8.93 -4.74
C PHE A 89 4.53 -8.18 -4.78
N TYR A 90 3.42 -8.91 -4.81
CA TYR A 90 2.09 -8.32 -4.63
C TYR A 90 1.23 -9.18 -3.71
N GLY A 91 0.65 -8.54 -2.70
CA GLY A 91 -0.14 -9.22 -1.70
C GLY A 91 -0.90 -8.28 -0.77
N ASN A 92 -1.27 -8.79 0.39
CA ASN A 92 -2.06 -8.08 1.38
C ASN A 92 -1.52 -8.30 2.80
N ASN A 93 -1.96 -7.42 3.71
CA ASN A 93 -1.78 -7.60 5.14
C ASN A 93 -2.92 -8.45 5.72
N LEU A 94 -2.58 -9.38 6.62
CA LEU A 94 -3.52 -10.02 7.56
C LEU A 94 -3.23 -9.45 8.95
N CYS A 95 -4.24 -8.88 9.60
CA CYS A 95 -4.05 -8.20 10.89
C CYS A 95 -4.71 -8.97 12.04
N PHE A 96 -4.17 -8.82 13.26
CA PHE A 96 -4.71 -9.35 14.51
C PHE A 96 -5.18 -10.81 14.37
N SER A 97 -6.42 -11.13 14.77
CA SER A 97 -6.99 -12.47 14.74
C SER A 97 -7.20 -13.04 13.33
N ALA A 98 -7.09 -12.24 12.26
CA ALA A 98 -7.05 -12.79 10.89
C ALA A 98 -5.80 -13.64 10.63
N ASN A 99 -4.79 -13.56 11.50
CA ASN A 99 -3.63 -14.45 11.48
C ASN A 99 -3.84 -15.77 12.26
N ILE A 100 -4.90 -15.86 13.08
CA ILE A 100 -5.10 -16.94 14.05
C ILE A 100 -6.35 -17.73 13.65
N LEU A 101 -6.18 -18.67 12.72
CA LEU A 101 -7.29 -19.36 12.06
C LEU A 101 -7.29 -20.87 12.31
N PRO A 102 -8.46 -21.53 12.24
CA PRO A 102 -8.55 -22.98 12.09
C PRO A 102 -7.88 -23.48 10.80
N SER A 103 -7.41 -24.74 10.82
CA SER A 103 -6.66 -25.38 9.72
C SER A 103 -7.34 -25.32 8.34
N ASP A 104 -8.64 -25.57 8.28
CA ASP A 104 -9.44 -25.54 7.07
C ASP A 104 -9.55 -24.12 6.50
N GLN A 105 -9.67 -23.11 7.37
CA GLN A 105 -9.66 -21.70 6.98
C GLN A 105 -8.29 -21.26 6.48
N CYS A 106 -7.18 -21.70 7.09
CA CYS A 106 -5.83 -21.45 6.59
C CYS A 106 -5.67 -21.94 5.13
N LYS A 107 -6.10 -23.18 4.86
CA LYS A 107 -6.06 -23.78 3.51
C LYS A 107 -6.90 -23.00 2.51
N SER A 108 -8.13 -22.67 2.87
CA SER A 108 -9.06 -21.93 2.01
C SER A 108 -8.51 -20.54 1.68
N LEU A 109 -8.03 -19.81 2.70
CA LEU A 109 -7.45 -18.48 2.54
C LEU A 109 -6.22 -18.50 1.64
N ALA A 110 -5.28 -19.42 1.89
CA ALA A 110 -4.06 -19.54 1.08
C ALA A 110 -4.38 -19.87 -0.38
N ARG A 111 -5.37 -20.74 -0.63
CA ARG A 111 -5.85 -21.03 -1.99
C ARG A 111 -6.45 -19.80 -2.64
N THR A 112 -7.29 -19.05 -1.94
CA THR A 112 -7.86 -17.78 -2.44
C THR A 112 -6.76 -16.79 -2.79
N PHE A 113 -5.74 -16.62 -1.95
CA PHE A 113 -4.60 -15.73 -2.22
C PHE A 113 -3.87 -16.11 -3.52
N ARG A 114 -3.62 -17.40 -3.72
CA ARG A 114 -3.02 -17.90 -4.97
C ARG A 114 -3.91 -17.63 -6.17
N MET A 115 -5.21 -17.93 -6.09
CA MET A 115 -6.16 -17.70 -7.19
C MET A 115 -6.35 -16.22 -7.49
N MET A 116 -6.22 -15.36 -6.48
CA MET A 116 -6.17 -13.92 -6.65
C MET A 116 -4.91 -13.45 -7.37
N GLY A 117 -3.86 -14.27 -7.49
CA GLY A 117 -2.58 -13.90 -8.10
C GLY A 117 -1.67 -13.14 -7.14
N TYR A 118 -1.85 -13.30 -5.82
CA TYR A 118 -0.85 -12.83 -4.86
C TYR A 118 0.33 -13.80 -4.83
N ASN A 119 1.52 -13.30 -4.50
CA ASN A 119 2.73 -14.12 -4.28
C ASN A 119 3.43 -13.78 -2.96
N THR A 120 2.77 -12.99 -2.11
CA THR A 120 3.27 -12.64 -0.79
C THR A 120 2.12 -12.33 0.17
N VAL A 121 2.39 -12.43 1.46
CA VAL A 121 1.51 -12.01 2.55
C VAL A 121 2.33 -11.36 3.67
N ARG A 122 1.79 -10.29 4.26
CA ARG A 122 2.35 -9.72 5.50
C ARG A 122 1.50 -10.16 6.69
N PHE A 123 2.08 -10.93 7.60
CA PHE A 123 1.45 -11.15 8.90
C PHE A 123 1.71 -9.92 9.75
N HIS A 124 0.65 -9.18 10.02
CA HIS A 124 0.70 -7.88 10.68
C HIS A 124 -0.10 -7.91 11.98
N HIS A 125 0.29 -7.11 12.96
CA HIS A 125 -0.34 -7.08 14.31
C HIS A 125 -0.43 -8.44 15.03
N PHE A 126 0.17 -9.50 14.50
CA PHE A 126 0.14 -10.85 15.06
C PHE A 126 0.87 -10.93 16.41
N ASP A 127 1.83 -10.03 16.65
CA ASP A 127 2.61 -9.90 17.89
C ASP A 127 1.74 -9.63 19.13
N ARG A 128 0.50 -9.17 18.93
CA ARG A 128 -0.50 -9.05 19.98
C ARG A 128 -1.18 -10.38 20.31
N GLU A 129 -1.35 -11.24 19.32
CA GLU A 129 -2.20 -12.43 19.44
C GLU A 129 -1.43 -13.67 19.89
N ILE A 130 -0.10 -13.67 19.74
CA ILE A 130 0.74 -14.85 20.00
C ILE A 130 1.57 -14.76 21.29
N THR A 131 1.30 -13.78 22.15
CA THR A 131 2.11 -13.53 23.35
C THR A 131 1.39 -13.88 24.62
N ASP A 132 2.11 -14.37 25.61
CA ASP A 132 1.56 -14.75 26.91
C ASP A 132 1.07 -13.53 27.73
N HIS A 133 -0.24 -13.26 27.62
CA HIS A 133 -0.91 -12.21 28.37
C HIS A 133 -1.21 -12.62 29.83
N GLU A 134 -1.20 -13.91 30.15
CA GLU A 134 -1.58 -14.41 31.48
C GLU A 134 -0.45 -14.21 32.50
N SER A 135 0.80 -14.51 32.11
CA SER A 135 1.95 -14.28 32.98
C SER A 135 2.40 -12.82 33.04
N GLY A 136 1.97 -12.00 32.08
CA GLY A 136 2.41 -10.62 31.92
C GLY A 136 3.82 -10.48 31.33
N ASP A 137 4.38 -11.54 30.75
CA ASP A 137 5.65 -11.51 30.02
C ASP A 137 5.38 -11.45 28.52
N SER A 138 5.37 -10.24 27.96
CA SER A 138 5.08 -10.04 26.54
C SER A 138 6.11 -10.67 25.61
N THR A 139 7.24 -11.19 26.11
CA THR A 139 8.28 -11.77 25.27
C THR A 139 8.06 -13.25 24.99
N LYS A 140 7.24 -13.94 25.77
CA LYS A 140 6.93 -15.37 25.61
C LYS A 140 5.82 -15.59 24.59
N LEU A 141 5.95 -16.67 23.82
CA LEU A 141 4.95 -17.10 22.85
C LEU A 141 3.91 -18.00 23.53
N ASP A 142 2.64 -17.82 23.20
CA ASP A 142 1.53 -18.63 23.71
C ASP A 142 1.09 -19.73 22.71
N GLU A 143 -0.01 -20.39 23.03
CA GLU A 143 -0.62 -21.46 22.22
C GLU A 143 -1.16 -21.01 20.85
N ASN A 144 -1.43 -19.72 20.64
CA ASN A 144 -1.86 -19.22 19.33
C ASN A 144 -0.73 -19.29 18.29
N MET A 145 0.52 -19.44 18.73
CA MET A 145 1.67 -19.63 17.84
C MET A 145 1.49 -20.84 16.91
N ASP A 146 0.86 -21.94 17.35
CA ASP A 146 0.62 -23.12 16.48
C ASP A 146 -0.33 -22.80 15.32
N ARG A 147 -1.34 -21.96 15.55
CA ARG A 147 -2.28 -21.51 14.50
C ARG A 147 -1.57 -20.63 13.47
N LEU A 148 -0.70 -19.72 13.95
CA LEU A 148 0.12 -18.90 13.07
C LEU A 148 1.12 -19.77 12.27
N ASP A 149 1.72 -20.79 12.88
CA ASP A 149 2.59 -21.74 12.21
C ASP A 149 1.88 -22.50 11.08
N GLN A 150 0.64 -22.92 11.34
CA GLN A 150 -0.19 -23.57 10.33
C GLN A 150 -0.53 -22.62 9.18
N LEU A 151 -0.89 -21.37 9.49
CA LEU A 151 -1.12 -20.35 8.46
C LEU A 151 0.13 -20.10 7.62
N PHE A 152 1.31 -19.97 8.25
CA PHE A 152 2.60 -19.86 7.57
C PHE A 152 2.80 -21.02 6.60
N TYR A 153 2.58 -22.25 7.07
CA TYR A 153 2.76 -23.45 6.26
C TYR A 153 1.83 -23.46 5.05
N GLU A 154 0.53 -23.22 5.22
CA GLU A 154 -0.44 -23.25 4.12
C GLU A 154 -0.18 -22.13 3.09
N MET A 155 0.16 -20.92 3.56
CA MET A 155 0.57 -19.81 2.70
C MET A 155 1.81 -20.15 1.88
N LYS A 156 2.82 -20.77 2.52
CA LYS A 156 4.02 -21.28 1.83
C LYS A 156 3.68 -22.33 0.79
N GLN A 157 2.81 -23.31 1.10
CA GLN A 157 2.39 -24.33 0.14
C GLN A 157 1.69 -23.75 -1.09
N GLN A 158 1.06 -22.59 -0.96
CA GLN A 158 0.38 -21.88 -2.04
C GLN A 158 1.25 -20.84 -2.75
N GLY A 159 2.55 -20.74 -2.41
CA GLY A 159 3.50 -19.86 -3.11
C GLY A 159 3.64 -18.46 -2.52
N MET A 160 3.11 -18.20 -1.33
CA MET A 160 3.25 -16.91 -0.68
C MET A 160 4.61 -16.81 0.04
N TYR A 161 5.42 -15.84 -0.37
CA TYR A 161 6.51 -15.36 0.48
C TYR A 161 5.94 -14.57 1.65
N ILE A 162 6.65 -14.56 2.78
CA ILE A 162 6.15 -14.03 4.05
C ILE A 162 7.07 -12.93 4.53
N THR A 163 6.47 -11.80 4.89
CA THR A 163 7.12 -10.70 5.60
C THR A 163 6.37 -10.43 6.91
N ILE A 164 7.10 -10.07 7.96
CA ILE A 164 6.53 -9.86 9.30
C ILE A 164 7.21 -8.69 10.00
N ASP A 165 6.60 -8.22 11.08
CA ASP A 165 7.13 -7.20 11.96
C ASP A 165 7.68 -7.82 13.25
N MET A 166 8.82 -7.33 13.74
CA MET A 166 9.34 -7.70 15.07
C MET A 166 8.69 -6.90 16.20
N PHE A 167 8.00 -5.80 15.87
CA PHE A 167 7.15 -5.08 16.81
C PHE A 167 6.08 -4.23 16.11
N VAL A 168 4.83 -4.34 16.58
CA VAL A 168 3.71 -3.51 16.13
C VAL A 168 2.85 -3.04 17.29
N SER A 169 2.28 -3.99 18.03
CA SER A 169 1.13 -3.77 18.91
C SER A 169 1.06 -4.69 20.13
N ARG A 170 2.13 -5.42 20.40
CA ARG A 170 2.29 -6.26 21.60
C ARG A 170 1.85 -5.54 22.87
N ILE A 171 1.14 -6.27 23.73
CA ILE A 171 0.64 -5.76 25.02
C ILE A 171 1.66 -6.07 26.09
N PHE A 172 2.08 -5.04 26.83
CA PHE A 172 3.07 -5.17 27.89
C PHE A 172 2.43 -5.43 29.24
N GLY A 173 3.05 -6.32 30.02
CA GLY A 173 2.67 -6.55 31.40
C GLY A 173 2.97 -5.35 32.30
N LYS A 174 2.42 -5.38 33.51
CA LYS A 174 2.67 -4.35 34.52
C LYS A 174 4.14 -4.39 34.94
N ASN A 175 4.83 -3.25 34.90
CA ASN A 175 6.26 -3.11 35.25
C ASN A 175 7.21 -4.00 34.42
N GLU A 176 6.82 -4.44 33.23
CA GLU A 176 7.69 -5.24 32.35
C GLU A 176 8.96 -4.46 31.94
N VAL A 177 8.84 -3.13 31.84
CA VAL A 177 9.98 -2.21 31.73
C VAL A 177 10.05 -1.39 33.02
N ALA A 178 11.20 -1.34 33.68
CA ALA A 178 11.34 -0.70 34.97
C ALA A 178 10.99 0.80 34.88
N GLY A 179 10.25 1.28 35.89
CA GLY A 179 9.77 2.66 35.93
C GLY A 179 8.47 2.92 35.14
N PHE A 180 7.90 1.91 34.49
CA PHE A 180 6.63 2.04 33.77
C PHE A 180 5.60 1.01 34.21
N GLU A 181 4.52 1.47 34.85
CA GLU A 181 3.40 0.59 35.20
C GLU A 181 2.68 0.05 33.95
N LYS A 182 2.56 0.88 32.91
CA LYS A 182 1.97 0.53 31.62
C LYS A 182 2.68 1.28 30.51
N ILE A 183 2.84 0.64 29.35
CA ILE A 183 3.40 1.24 28.14
C ILE A 183 2.46 0.95 26.98
N ASP A 184 2.02 1.99 26.28
CA ASP A 184 1.29 1.82 25.03
C ASP A 184 2.26 1.52 23.87
N PRO A 185 1.82 0.78 22.83
CA PRO A 185 2.69 0.40 21.72
C PRO A 185 3.36 1.58 21.01
N THR A 186 2.72 2.76 20.95
CA THR A 186 3.33 3.92 20.29
C THR A 186 4.49 4.47 21.11
N SER A 187 4.30 4.58 22.43
CA SER A 187 5.35 5.00 23.37
C SER A 187 6.51 4.01 23.44
N PHE A 188 6.25 2.71 23.32
CA PHE A 188 7.32 1.70 23.31
C PHE A 188 8.31 1.89 22.17
N LYS A 189 7.85 2.26 20.97
CA LYS A 189 8.72 2.51 19.80
C LYS A 189 9.77 3.58 20.07
N ALA A 190 9.38 4.69 20.71
CA ALA A 190 10.31 5.74 21.09
C ALA A 190 11.18 5.34 22.30
N LEU A 191 10.59 4.63 23.27
CA LEU A 191 11.30 4.17 24.45
C LEU A 191 12.45 3.21 24.10
N MET A 192 12.24 2.30 23.15
CA MET A 192 13.24 1.35 22.65
C MET A 192 14.52 2.04 22.12
N MET A 193 14.41 3.29 21.66
CA MET A 193 15.56 4.05 21.14
C MET A 193 16.48 4.58 22.25
N VAL A 194 15.95 4.77 23.47
CA VAL A 194 16.62 5.47 24.58
C VAL A 194 16.73 4.68 25.88
N ASN A 195 16.08 3.51 25.97
CA ASN A 195 16.04 2.68 27.17
C ASN A 195 16.44 1.23 26.83
N ASP A 196 17.47 0.72 27.51
CA ASP A 196 18.03 -0.60 27.22
C ASP A 196 17.13 -1.75 27.65
N GLU A 197 16.31 -1.60 28.69
CA GLU A 197 15.35 -2.64 29.08
C GLU A 197 14.24 -2.81 28.05
N ALA A 198 13.69 -1.71 27.52
CA ALA A 198 12.74 -1.75 26.42
C ALA A 198 13.36 -2.40 25.17
N PHE A 199 14.59 -2.05 24.81
CA PHE A 199 15.32 -2.72 23.74
C PHE A 199 15.54 -4.22 24.02
N ASN A 200 15.85 -4.59 25.26
CA ASN A 200 16.02 -6.00 25.64
C ASN A 200 14.70 -6.78 25.58
N SER A 201 13.56 -6.18 25.93
CA SER A 201 12.23 -6.79 25.74
C SER A 201 11.91 -7.02 24.25
N TRP A 202 12.23 -6.06 23.37
CA TRP A 202 12.13 -6.26 21.92
C TRP A 202 13.03 -7.41 21.45
N ALA A 203 14.29 -7.44 21.91
CA ALA A 203 15.26 -8.43 21.51
C ALA A 203 14.90 -9.84 22.04
N ALA A 204 14.34 -9.96 23.25
CA ALA A 204 13.90 -11.21 23.83
C ALA A 204 12.77 -11.84 23.00
N PHE A 205 11.70 -11.07 22.71
CA PHE A 205 10.63 -11.53 21.82
C PHE A 205 11.17 -11.95 20.44
N THR A 206 12.05 -11.14 19.85
CA THR A 206 12.67 -11.43 18.54
C THR A 206 13.41 -12.77 18.56
N ARG A 207 14.16 -13.07 19.62
CA ARG A 207 14.87 -14.36 19.77
C ARG A 207 13.92 -15.52 19.94
N ASN A 208 12.85 -15.34 20.71
CA ASN A 208 11.86 -16.39 20.95
C ASN A 208 11.12 -16.73 19.65
N LEU A 209 10.65 -15.72 18.92
CA LEU A 209 9.95 -15.91 17.64
C LEU A 209 10.85 -16.52 16.57
N LEU A 210 12.04 -15.96 16.34
CA LEU A 210 12.89 -16.40 15.22
C LEU A 210 13.54 -17.78 15.42
N ASN A 211 13.73 -18.22 16.67
CA ASN A 211 14.21 -19.58 16.97
C ASN A 211 13.07 -20.60 17.11
N HIS A 212 11.80 -20.16 17.17
CA HIS A 212 10.67 -21.06 17.23
C HIS A 212 10.63 -21.97 15.99
N VAL A 213 10.53 -23.27 16.23
CA VAL A 213 10.45 -24.29 15.17
C VAL A 213 8.99 -24.48 14.81
N ASN A 214 8.64 -24.11 13.58
CA ASN A 214 7.32 -24.36 13.05
C ASN A 214 7.11 -25.88 12.89
N PRO A 215 6.12 -26.50 13.57
CA PRO A 215 5.93 -27.94 13.56
C PRO A 215 5.44 -28.46 12.20
N TYR A 216 4.95 -27.62 11.30
CA TYR A 216 4.46 -28.00 9.98
C TYR A 216 5.55 -27.90 8.91
N THR A 217 6.41 -26.88 8.95
CA THR A 217 7.56 -26.76 8.01
C THR A 217 8.82 -27.49 8.50
N LYS A 218 8.88 -27.82 9.80
CA LYS A 218 10.04 -28.42 10.49
C LYS A 218 11.30 -27.53 10.51
N LEU A 219 11.13 -26.23 10.26
CA LEU A 219 12.22 -25.25 10.27
C LEU A 219 11.97 -24.22 11.37
N ALA A 220 13.04 -23.72 11.96
CA ALA A 220 12.94 -22.46 12.70
C ALA A 220 12.52 -21.34 11.73
N TRP A 221 11.73 -20.38 12.19
CA TRP A 221 11.25 -19.29 11.33
C TRP A 221 12.40 -18.57 10.60
N LYS A 222 13.51 -18.31 11.31
CA LYS A 222 14.72 -17.71 10.71
C LYS A 222 15.33 -18.52 9.56
N ASP A 223 15.13 -19.84 9.55
CA ASP A 223 15.73 -20.78 8.62
C ASP A 223 14.83 -21.07 7.41
N ASP A 224 13.54 -20.73 7.48
CA ASP A 224 12.59 -20.96 6.39
C ASP A 224 12.82 -19.97 5.22
N PRO A 225 13.03 -20.44 3.97
CA PRO A 225 13.20 -19.57 2.81
C PRO A 225 11.95 -18.80 2.39
N ALA A 226 10.75 -19.17 2.88
CA ALA A 226 9.53 -18.40 2.63
C ALA A 226 9.51 -17.09 3.45
N LEU A 227 10.16 -17.05 4.62
CA LEU A 227 10.35 -15.82 5.39
C LEU A 227 11.50 -15.01 4.77
N PHE A 228 11.16 -14.05 3.91
CA PHE A 228 12.16 -13.33 3.11
C PHE A 228 12.52 -11.96 3.68
N ALA A 229 11.61 -11.32 4.43
CA ALA A 229 11.81 -9.97 4.94
C ALA A 229 11.24 -9.76 6.36
N LEU A 230 11.89 -8.89 7.13
CA LEU A 230 11.51 -8.48 8.48
C LEU A 230 11.51 -6.95 8.58
N CYS A 231 10.42 -6.38 9.09
CA CYS A 231 10.39 -5.00 9.57
C CYS A 231 10.73 -4.97 11.07
N MET A 232 11.76 -4.23 11.47
CA MET A 232 12.19 -4.21 12.88
C MET A 232 11.12 -3.62 13.78
N THR A 233 10.44 -2.58 13.32
CA THR A 233 9.35 -1.92 14.04
C THR A 233 8.43 -1.26 13.01
N ASN A 234 7.14 -1.58 13.05
CA ASN A 234 6.20 -0.97 12.15
C ASN A 234 6.08 0.55 12.40
N GLU A 235 5.96 1.34 11.35
CA GLU A 235 5.77 2.80 11.37
C GLU A 235 6.76 3.54 12.28
N ASN A 236 8.01 3.10 12.28
CA ASN A 236 9.02 3.60 13.22
C ASN A 236 9.74 4.84 12.68
N ASN A 237 9.21 6.01 13.01
CA ASN A 237 9.84 7.29 12.70
C ASN A 237 10.08 8.04 14.01
N ALA A 238 11.35 8.19 14.41
CA ALA A 238 11.75 8.79 15.69
C ALA A 238 11.01 10.08 16.03
N THR A 239 10.87 11.01 15.07
CA THR A 239 10.14 12.27 15.30
C THR A 239 8.65 12.03 15.54
N GLN A 240 8.02 11.14 14.77
CA GLN A 240 6.59 10.85 14.91
C GLN A 240 6.27 10.03 16.17
N THR A 241 7.08 9.03 16.49
CA THR A 241 6.91 8.20 17.68
C THR A 241 7.10 9.03 18.93
N TYR A 242 8.14 9.89 18.99
CA TYR A 242 8.32 10.86 20.07
C TYR A 242 7.08 11.76 20.23
N ARG A 243 6.60 12.38 19.14
CA ARG A 243 5.46 13.32 19.20
C ARG A 243 4.23 12.66 19.82
N ARG A 244 3.99 11.39 19.49
CA ARG A 244 2.84 10.60 19.94
C ARG A 244 3.06 9.91 21.30
N SER A 245 4.25 9.94 21.86
CA SER A 245 4.56 9.25 23.11
C SER A 245 3.96 9.94 24.35
N MET A 246 3.73 9.15 25.40
CA MET A 246 3.38 9.63 26.74
C MET A 246 4.52 10.46 27.37
N ARG A 247 4.17 11.31 28.35
CA ARG A 247 5.10 12.28 28.93
C ARG A 247 6.38 11.66 29.53
N PRO A 248 6.32 10.58 30.33
CA PRO A 248 7.54 9.98 30.87
C PRO A 248 8.53 9.48 29.81
N VAL A 249 8.04 8.98 28.67
CA VAL A 249 8.90 8.58 27.55
C VAL A 249 9.50 9.81 26.86
N LYS A 250 8.73 10.89 26.70
CA LYS A 250 9.24 12.15 26.14
C LYS A 250 10.38 12.72 26.99
N ASP A 251 10.25 12.70 28.32
CA ASP A 251 11.28 13.20 29.22
C ASP A 251 12.59 12.40 29.09
N LEU A 252 12.52 11.07 28.89
CA LEU A 252 13.70 10.24 28.61
C LEU A 252 14.34 10.56 27.25
N VAL A 253 13.53 10.76 26.20
CA VAL A 253 14.04 11.16 24.88
C VAL A 253 14.68 12.54 24.91
N ASP A 254 14.08 13.49 25.63
CA ASP A 254 14.61 14.84 25.77
C ASP A 254 15.91 14.83 26.58
N ALA A 255 16.01 14.01 27.65
CA ALA A 255 17.27 13.81 28.38
C ALA A 255 18.37 13.17 27.51
N ALA A 256 18.01 12.23 26.63
CA ALA A 256 18.94 11.66 25.66
C ALA A 256 19.40 12.70 24.64
N PHE A 257 18.52 13.61 24.22
CA PHE A 257 18.87 14.74 23.35
C PHE A 257 19.82 15.74 24.02
N GLU A 258 19.62 16.08 25.30
CA GLU A 258 20.59 16.95 26.01
C GLU A 258 21.98 16.31 26.10
N LYS A 259 22.04 15.02 26.42
CA LYS A 259 23.31 14.27 26.43
C LYS A 259 23.96 14.24 25.05
N TYR A 260 23.14 14.17 23.99
CA TYR A 260 23.62 14.26 22.62
C TYR A 260 24.23 15.65 22.34
N LEU A 261 23.56 16.74 22.69
CA LEU A 261 24.10 18.10 22.53
C LEU A 261 25.40 18.32 23.30
N GLN A 262 25.49 17.83 24.54
CA GLN A 262 26.71 17.89 25.34
C GLN A 262 27.89 17.20 24.64
N LYS A 263 27.67 16.00 24.09
CA LYS A 263 28.70 15.26 23.34
C LYS A 263 29.14 15.97 22.06
N GLN A 264 28.26 16.74 21.43
CA GLN A 264 28.58 17.53 20.24
C GLN A 264 29.21 18.90 20.56
N GLY A 265 29.34 19.28 21.83
CA GLY A 265 29.78 20.62 22.23
C GLY A 265 28.77 21.70 21.82
N LYS A 266 27.47 21.39 21.91
CA LYS A 266 26.36 22.22 21.42
C LYS A 266 25.28 22.46 22.49
N SER A 267 25.65 22.55 23.75
CA SER A 267 24.70 22.75 24.85
C SER A 267 23.99 24.11 24.81
N ASP A 268 24.61 25.15 24.23
CA ASP A 268 24.07 26.52 24.22
C ASP A 268 23.19 26.84 23.00
N VAL A 269 22.95 25.87 22.11
CA VAL A 269 22.14 26.10 20.89
C VAL A 269 20.67 26.36 21.26
N SER A 270 20.05 27.31 20.57
CA SER A 270 18.66 27.71 20.81
C SER A 270 17.90 27.95 19.49
N GLY A 271 16.60 28.23 19.58
CA GLY A 271 15.78 28.59 18.42
C GLY A 271 15.77 27.52 17.31
N ASP A 272 15.96 27.97 16.07
CA ASP A 272 15.94 27.09 14.90
C ASP A 272 17.19 26.19 14.81
N ASP A 273 18.35 26.62 15.30
CA ASP A 273 19.54 25.77 15.35
C ASP A 273 19.32 24.57 16.28
N ARG A 274 18.69 24.78 17.43
CA ARG A 274 18.30 23.67 18.33
C ARG A 274 17.32 22.69 17.67
N LYS A 275 16.39 23.16 16.83
CA LYS A 275 15.47 22.29 16.06
C LYS A 275 16.20 21.49 14.98
N ALA A 276 17.19 22.10 14.34
CA ALA A 276 18.07 21.42 13.39
C ALA A 276 18.84 20.28 14.09
N TRP A 277 19.47 20.57 15.24
CA TRP A 277 20.13 19.55 16.05
C TRP A 277 19.18 18.46 16.54
N ARG A 278 17.93 18.80 16.86
CA ARG A 278 16.92 17.79 17.20
C ARG A 278 16.63 16.85 16.04
N THR A 279 16.53 17.38 14.83
CA THR A 279 16.30 16.55 13.64
C THR A 279 17.49 15.62 13.36
N GLN A 280 18.71 16.14 13.52
CA GLN A 280 19.93 15.32 13.42
C GLN A 280 19.95 14.20 14.48
N PHE A 281 19.61 14.52 15.73
CA PHE A 281 19.49 13.53 16.81
C PHE A 281 18.47 12.43 16.48
N ASP A 282 17.27 12.81 16.01
CA ASP A 282 16.22 11.85 15.65
C ASP A 282 16.69 10.91 14.52
N ALA A 283 17.44 11.41 13.53
CA ALA A 283 18.02 10.60 12.47
C ALA A 283 19.11 9.63 12.98
N ASP A 284 20.02 10.14 13.82
CA ASP A 284 21.14 9.34 14.34
C ASP A 284 20.70 8.27 15.33
N ILE A 285 19.68 8.56 16.15
CA ILE A 285 19.13 7.58 17.09
C ILE A 285 18.32 6.51 16.37
N GLN A 286 17.60 6.86 15.29
CA GLN A 286 16.92 5.89 14.43
C GLN A 286 17.93 4.92 13.80
N LEU A 287 18.98 5.44 13.17
CA LEU A 287 20.04 4.63 12.56
C LEU A 287 20.72 3.72 13.58
N ARG A 288 21.10 4.27 14.74
CA ARG A 288 21.71 3.49 15.84
C ARG A 288 20.80 2.36 16.31
N THR A 289 19.51 2.64 16.45
CA THR A 289 18.53 1.64 16.91
C THR A 289 18.37 0.54 15.87
N PHE A 290 18.28 0.88 14.58
CA PHE A 290 18.25 -0.10 13.50
C PHE A 290 19.49 -1.00 13.50
N GLU A 291 20.70 -0.44 13.64
CA GLU A 291 21.94 -1.24 13.69
C GLU A 291 21.99 -2.18 14.90
N ARG A 292 21.46 -1.76 16.05
CA ARG A 292 21.29 -2.65 17.22
C ARG A 292 20.31 -3.79 16.92
N CYS A 293 19.17 -3.50 16.31
CA CYS A 293 18.18 -4.50 15.92
C CYS A 293 18.76 -5.50 14.91
N LYS A 294 19.41 -4.99 13.87
CA LYS A 294 20.12 -5.76 12.85
C LYS A 294 21.15 -6.69 13.46
N LYS A 295 21.96 -6.21 14.42
CA LYS A 295 22.91 -7.06 15.13
C LYS A 295 22.22 -8.25 15.82
N VAL A 296 21.14 -8.02 16.57
CA VAL A 296 20.39 -9.10 17.24
C VAL A 296 19.93 -10.15 16.22
N VAL A 297 19.32 -9.72 15.11
CA VAL A 297 18.79 -10.63 14.09
C VAL A 297 19.91 -11.41 13.37
N ARG A 298 21.04 -10.75 13.06
CA ARG A 298 22.18 -11.39 12.38
C ARG A 298 22.95 -12.33 13.31
N ASP A 299 23.09 -12.01 14.59
CA ASP A 299 23.70 -12.90 15.59
C ASP A 299 22.91 -14.22 15.76
N LEU A 300 21.61 -14.23 15.44
CA LEU A 300 20.78 -15.45 15.42
C LEU A 300 21.00 -16.32 14.17
N GLY A 301 21.77 -15.83 13.18
CA GLY A 301 21.95 -16.47 11.89
C GLY A 301 20.81 -16.24 10.90
N CYS A 302 19.84 -15.37 11.21
CA CYS A 302 18.72 -15.08 10.32
C CYS A 302 19.21 -14.34 9.05
N LYS A 303 18.78 -14.83 7.87
CA LYS A 303 19.17 -14.31 6.55
C LYS A 303 18.07 -13.51 5.85
N ALA A 304 16.93 -13.29 6.49
CA ALA A 304 15.87 -12.44 5.94
C ALA A 304 16.37 -10.99 5.77
N PHE A 305 15.86 -10.29 4.78
CA PHE A 305 16.16 -8.87 4.55
C PHE A 305 15.52 -8.00 5.62
N LEU A 306 16.20 -6.95 6.05
CA LEU A 306 15.76 -6.11 7.16
C LEU A 306 15.41 -4.71 6.68
N THR A 307 14.25 -4.23 7.11
CA THR A 307 13.79 -2.85 6.96
C THR A 307 13.31 -2.30 8.30
N ASP A 308 13.05 -1.00 8.33
CA ASP A 308 12.46 -0.23 9.43
C ASP A 308 11.92 1.09 8.85
N ALA A 309 11.34 1.97 9.67
CA ALA A 309 10.91 3.32 9.25
C ALA A 309 10.07 3.35 7.96
N ASN A 310 9.16 2.39 7.86
CA ASN A 310 8.31 2.12 6.70
C ASN A 310 7.10 3.06 6.57
N MET A 311 7.11 4.25 7.17
CA MET A 311 6.05 5.25 6.91
C MET A 311 6.61 6.63 6.56
N LEU A 312 5.84 7.36 5.74
CA LEU A 312 6.14 8.73 5.29
C LEU A 312 7.38 8.86 4.40
N GLY A 313 7.42 9.91 3.57
CA GLY A 313 8.55 10.22 2.68
C GLY A 313 9.54 11.24 3.24
N GLN A 314 9.68 11.39 4.56
CA GLN A 314 10.53 12.46 5.11
C GLN A 314 12.01 12.21 4.82
N TYR A 315 12.70 13.19 4.24
CA TYR A 315 14.08 13.01 3.79
C TYR A 315 15.09 12.89 4.94
N HIS A 316 14.78 13.36 6.16
CA HIS A 316 15.67 13.18 7.31
C HIS A 316 15.83 11.71 7.73
N VAL A 317 14.95 10.82 7.27
CA VAL A 317 14.99 9.36 7.53
C VAL A 317 15.91 8.64 6.54
N THR A 318 16.32 9.31 5.45
CA THR A 318 17.17 8.75 4.39
C THR A 318 18.45 8.07 4.92
N PRO A 319 19.17 8.62 5.92
CA PRO A 319 20.34 7.95 6.48
C PRO A 319 20.03 6.57 7.08
N ALA A 320 18.93 6.45 7.81
CA ALA A 320 18.51 5.15 8.36
C ALA A 320 18.15 4.17 7.23
N ARG A 321 17.40 4.61 6.22
CA ARG A 321 17.07 3.80 5.04
C ARG A 321 18.31 3.33 4.28
N GLN A 322 19.36 4.15 4.27
CA GLN A 322 20.65 3.83 3.64
C GLN A 322 21.38 2.66 4.30
N ALA A 323 21.07 2.35 5.56
CA ALA A 323 21.64 1.21 6.26
C ALA A 323 20.83 -0.11 6.11
N MET A 324 19.57 -0.01 5.67
CA MET A 324 18.63 -1.14 5.53
C MET A 324 18.94 -2.00 4.30
N ASP A 325 18.51 -3.26 4.30
CA ASP A 325 18.71 -4.15 3.15
C ASP A 325 17.79 -3.79 1.98
N PHE A 326 16.57 -3.31 2.30
CA PHE A 326 15.61 -2.77 1.35
C PHE A 326 14.88 -1.58 1.99
N VAL A 327 14.24 -0.75 1.16
CA VAL A 327 13.50 0.41 1.65
C VAL A 327 12.00 0.16 1.56
N ASP A 328 11.27 0.60 2.57
CA ASP A 328 9.82 0.45 2.66
C ASP A 328 9.13 1.78 2.99
N SER A 329 7.86 1.93 2.60
CA SER A 329 7.03 3.10 2.91
C SER A 329 5.54 2.78 2.87
N HIS A 330 4.71 3.64 3.45
CA HIS A 330 3.25 3.49 3.50
C HIS A 330 2.55 4.69 2.88
N GLY A 331 1.44 4.47 2.17
CA GLY A 331 0.67 5.54 1.53
C GLY A 331 -0.83 5.28 1.52
N TYR A 332 -1.63 6.23 1.97
CA TYR A 332 -3.09 6.10 2.02
C TYR A 332 -3.78 7.26 1.31
N TRP A 333 -4.82 6.93 0.54
CA TRP A 333 -5.79 7.90 0.07
C TRP A 333 -7.04 7.88 0.94
N ASP A 334 -7.40 9.06 1.43
CA ASP A 334 -8.63 9.32 2.18
C ASP A 334 -8.79 8.56 3.51
N HIS A 335 -7.66 8.31 4.20
CA HIS A 335 -7.65 7.67 5.51
C HIS A 335 -8.67 8.32 6.49
N PRO A 336 -9.45 7.52 7.25
CA PRO A 336 -10.51 8.03 8.11
C PRO A 336 -10.01 8.98 9.20
N GLN A 337 -10.83 9.97 9.52
CA GLN A 337 -10.71 10.83 10.70
C GLN A 337 -11.92 10.63 11.62
N PHE A 338 -11.69 10.46 12.92
CA PHE A 338 -12.77 10.05 13.84
C PHE A 338 -13.25 11.22 14.69
N ALA A 339 -14.42 11.78 14.37
CA ALA A 339 -14.93 12.98 15.02
C ALA A 339 -15.68 12.68 16.34
N GLY A 340 -16.31 11.51 16.47
CA GLY A 340 -17.10 11.11 17.64
C GLY A 340 -16.32 10.38 18.74
N GLY A 341 -15.01 10.25 18.59
CA GLY A 341 -14.19 9.39 19.45
C GLY A 341 -13.41 8.38 18.63
N ARG A 342 -12.41 7.77 19.25
CA ARG A 342 -11.39 7.04 18.52
C ARG A 342 -11.92 5.78 17.85
N TRP A 343 -11.63 5.61 16.56
CA TRP A 343 -12.10 4.47 15.76
C TRP A 343 -13.63 4.27 15.78
N GLY A 344 -14.37 5.33 16.11
CA GLY A 344 -15.82 5.34 16.23
C GLY A 344 -16.47 6.32 15.25
N LEU A 345 -17.76 6.13 15.03
CA LEU A 345 -18.59 7.04 14.25
C LEU A 345 -18.85 8.36 15.01
N PRO A 346 -19.11 9.48 14.31
CA PRO A 346 -19.03 9.59 12.85
C PRO A 346 -17.59 9.66 12.34
N GLU A 347 -17.39 9.10 11.14
CA GLU A 347 -16.10 9.05 10.44
C GLU A 347 -16.08 10.08 9.32
N LYS A 348 -15.05 10.91 9.30
CA LYS A 348 -14.85 11.97 8.32
C LYS A 348 -13.89 11.52 7.23
N TYR A 349 -14.30 11.79 6.00
CA TYR A 349 -13.60 11.49 4.76
C TYR A 349 -13.61 12.75 3.87
N ARG A 350 -12.65 12.84 2.96
CA ARG A 350 -12.65 13.82 1.88
C ARG A 350 -13.66 13.43 0.80
N ASN A 351 -13.75 12.12 0.51
CA ASN A 351 -14.56 11.51 -0.54
C ASN A 351 -14.37 12.19 -1.90
N THR A 352 -13.11 12.31 -2.31
CA THR A 352 -12.66 12.95 -3.56
C THR A 352 -11.74 12.01 -4.33
N THR A 353 -11.65 12.22 -5.65
CA THR A 353 -10.65 11.55 -6.52
C THR A 353 -9.22 11.87 -6.07
N ALA A 354 -8.33 10.87 -6.10
CA ALA A 354 -6.90 11.03 -5.84
C ALA A 354 -6.19 11.85 -6.91
N MET A 355 -6.78 11.93 -8.11
CA MET A 355 -6.25 12.76 -9.18
C MET A 355 -6.26 14.23 -8.78
N SER A 356 -7.22 14.71 -7.98
CA SER A 356 -7.27 16.13 -7.56
C SER A 356 -5.97 16.67 -6.94
N GLU A 357 -5.10 15.79 -6.40
CA GLU A 357 -3.80 16.13 -5.82
C GLU A 357 -2.60 15.49 -6.56
N ALA A 358 -2.79 15.18 -7.83
CA ALA A 358 -1.83 14.48 -8.69
C ALA A 358 -1.35 13.17 -8.06
N CYS A 359 -2.32 12.30 -7.72
CA CYS A 359 -2.09 10.93 -7.22
C CYS A 359 -1.09 10.86 -6.05
N PRO A 360 -1.36 11.53 -4.92
CA PRO A 360 -0.38 11.70 -3.85
C PRO A 360 0.04 10.38 -3.19
N THR A 361 -0.80 9.34 -3.23
CA THR A 361 -0.53 8.04 -2.60
C THR A 361 0.79 7.41 -3.06
N PRO A 362 1.01 7.08 -4.35
CA PRO A 362 2.33 6.67 -4.79
C PRO A 362 3.31 7.85 -4.82
N ARG A 363 2.88 9.03 -5.28
CA ARG A 363 3.76 10.18 -5.58
C ARG A 363 4.59 10.64 -4.38
N THR A 364 3.97 10.78 -3.21
CA THR A 364 4.62 11.37 -2.03
C THR A 364 5.63 10.44 -1.38
N ILE A 365 5.56 9.14 -1.67
CA ILE A 365 6.48 8.13 -1.16
C ILE A 365 7.54 7.71 -2.18
N MET A 366 7.40 8.00 -3.48
CA MET A 366 8.42 7.62 -4.49
C MET A 366 9.83 8.13 -4.14
N GLY A 367 9.95 9.33 -3.57
CA GLY A 367 11.23 9.91 -3.18
C GLY A 367 11.96 9.15 -2.06
N ALA A 368 11.23 8.36 -1.26
CA ALA A 368 11.80 7.58 -0.16
C ALA A 368 12.71 6.44 -0.65
N ARG A 369 12.47 5.94 -1.87
CA ARG A 369 13.25 4.91 -2.53
C ARG A 369 14.72 5.27 -2.59
N GLN A 370 15.59 4.26 -2.49
CA GLN A 370 17.03 4.38 -2.73
C GLN A 370 17.42 3.55 -3.94
N PHE A 371 18.05 4.17 -4.94
CA PHE A 371 18.55 3.43 -6.11
C PHE A 371 19.61 2.39 -5.69
N GLY A 372 19.60 1.23 -6.36
CA GLY A 372 20.46 0.10 -6.02
C GLY A 372 19.96 -0.76 -4.86
N LYS A 373 18.75 -0.48 -4.35
CA LYS A 373 18.08 -1.30 -3.34
C LYS A 373 16.65 -1.63 -3.76
N PRO A 374 16.12 -2.77 -3.30
CA PRO A 374 14.71 -3.05 -3.51
C PRO A 374 13.84 -2.02 -2.79
N TYR A 375 12.71 -1.68 -3.40
CA TYR A 375 11.74 -0.76 -2.81
C TYR A 375 10.34 -1.38 -2.74
N MET A 376 9.79 -1.42 -1.54
CA MET A 376 8.48 -2.00 -1.25
C MET A 376 7.55 -0.95 -0.65
N ILE A 377 6.25 -1.16 -0.83
CA ILE A 377 5.20 -0.49 -0.09
C ILE A 377 4.41 -1.55 0.66
N THR A 378 4.72 -1.77 1.94
CA THR A 378 4.04 -2.82 2.73
C THR A 378 2.67 -2.40 3.28
N GLU A 379 2.28 -1.14 3.07
CA GLU A 379 0.89 -0.69 3.26
C GLU A 379 0.50 0.41 2.28
N PHE A 380 -0.53 0.14 1.48
CA PHE A 380 -1.30 1.19 0.84
C PHE A 380 -2.81 0.90 0.88
N ASN A 381 -3.64 1.95 0.83
CA ASN A 381 -5.06 1.77 0.53
C ASN A 381 -5.75 3.04 0.02
N PHE A 382 -6.88 2.86 -0.64
CA PHE A 382 -7.89 3.88 -0.94
C PHE A 382 -9.14 3.47 -0.20
N THR A 383 -9.44 4.14 0.91
CA THR A 383 -10.29 3.54 1.94
C THR A 383 -11.78 3.69 1.65
N TYR A 384 -12.54 2.66 1.99
CA TYR A 384 -14.00 2.75 2.08
C TYR A 384 -14.40 3.79 3.14
N PRO A 385 -15.46 4.60 2.94
CA PRO A 385 -16.47 4.56 1.89
C PRO A 385 -16.21 5.54 0.73
N ASN A 386 -14.95 5.89 0.45
CA ASN A 386 -14.63 6.75 -0.68
C ASN A 386 -15.16 6.10 -1.98
N ARG A 387 -16.01 6.85 -2.71
CA ARG A 387 -16.67 6.35 -3.94
C ARG A 387 -15.70 6.19 -5.12
N TYR A 388 -14.52 6.81 -5.04
CA TYR A 388 -13.47 6.79 -6.05
C TYR A 388 -12.40 5.72 -5.77
N ARG A 389 -12.59 4.84 -4.80
CA ARG A 389 -11.55 3.89 -4.38
C ARG A 389 -11.09 2.92 -5.48
N ALA A 390 -11.91 2.69 -6.51
CA ALA A 390 -11.51 1.93 -7.71
C ALA A 390 -10.25 2.51 -8.40
N GLU A 391 -9.99 3.81 -8.23
CA GLU A 391 -8.77 4.48 -8.73
C GLU A 391 -7.48 3.85 -8.18
N ALA A 392 -7.54 3.15 -7.04
CA ALA A 392 -6.39 2.45 -6.47
C ALA A 392 -5.72 1.51 -7.48
N GLY A 393 -6.53 0.81 -8.29
CA GLY A 393 -6.08 -0.15 -9.28
C GLY A 393 -5.09 0.46 -10.29
N PRO A 394 -5.58 1.36 -11.17
CA PRO A 394 -4.73 2.01 -12.16
C PRO A 394 -3.64 2.90 -11.55
N ILE A 395 -3.91 3.63 -10.46
CA ILE A 395 -2.90 4.54 -9.87
C ILE A 395 -1.73 3.76 -9.28
N MET A 396 -1.98 2.79 -8.39
CA MET A 396 -0.89 2.06 -7.74
C MET A 396 -0.20 1.11 -8.72
N GLY A 397 -0.98 0.39 -9.55
CA GLY A 397 -0.45 -0.55 -10.51
C GLY A 397 0.48 0.10 -11.53
N ALA A 398 0.04 1.19 -12.17
CA ALA A 398 0.81 1.85 -13.21
C ALA A 398 2.06 2.53 -12.67
N TYR A 399 1.94 3.28 -11.58
CA TYR A 399 3.08 4.04 -11.06
C TYR A 399 4.10 3.17 -10.32
N ALA A 400 3.70 2.06 -9.68
CA ALA A 400 4.67 1.11 -9.16
C ALA A 400 5.46 0.42 -10.28
N ALA A 401 4.80 0.11 -11.40
CA ALA A 401 5.45 -0.44 -12.59
C ALA A 401 6.42 0.57 -13.22
N LEU A 402 5.96 1.81 -13.44
CA LEU A 402 6.78 2.90 -13.99
C LEU A 402 8.04 3.16 -13.16
N GLN A 403 7.88 3.16 -11.83
CA GLN A 403 8.98 3.39 -10.89
C GLN A 403 9.86 2.16 -10.68
N ASP A 404 9.48 1.01 -11.25
CA ASP A 404 10.18 -0.26 -11.16
C ASP A 404 10.33 -0.79 -9.72
N TRP A 405 9.28 -0.67 -8.91
CA TRP A 405 9.25 -1.14 -7.52
C TRP A 405 9.32 -2.67 -7.42
N ASP A 406 9.60 -3.16 -6.21
CA ASP A 406 9.80 -4.59 -5.94
C ASP A 406 8.68 -5.20 -5.09
N GLY A 407 7.86 -4.39 -4.42
CA GLY A 407 6.74 -4.91 -3.65
C GLY A 407 5.61 -3.92 -3.40
N LEU A 408 4.38 -4.43 -3.36
CA LEU A 408 3.16 -3.69 -3.04
C LEU A 408 2.25 -4.57 -2.16
N TYR A 409 1.73 -4.00 -1.06
CA TYR A 409 0.82 -4.68 -0.15
C TYR A 409 -0.35 -3.78 0.19
N ARG A 410 -1.55 -4.26 -0.08
CA ARG A 410 -2.74 -3.53 0.36
C ARG A 410 -2.99 -3.74 1.84
N PHE A 411 -3.33 -2.65 2.53
CA PHE A 411 -3.74 -2.66 3.93
C PHE A 411 -5.26 -2.46 4.03
N ALA A 412 -6.06 -3.49 4.30
CA ALA A 412 -5.67 -4.88 4.59
C ALA A 412 -6.66 -5.85 3.95
N TYR A 413 -6.30 -7.14 3.90
CA TYR A 413 -7.26 -8.15 3.46
C TYR A 413 -8.36 -8.34 4.52
N ALA A 414 -7.95 -8.53 5.78
CA ALA A 414 -8.84 -8.66 6.93
C ALA A 414 -8.14 -8.23 8.23
N HIS A 415 -8.89 -7.59 9.13
CA HIS A 415 -8.44 -7.29 10.50
C HIS A 415 -8.80 -8.37 11.51
N HIS A 416 -9.85 -9.15 11.27
CA HIS A 416 -10.32 -10.15 12.22
C HIS A 416 -10.72 -11.44 11.50
N SER A 417 -10.65 -12.56 12.21
CA SER A 417 -11.10 -13.87 11.72
C SER A 417 -12.55 -13.86 11.25
N ASP A 418 -13.41 -13.08 11.89
CA ASP A 418 -14.85 -13.02 11.59
C ASP A 418 -15.08 -12.44 10.19
N ALA A 419 -14.25 -11.49 9.76
CA ALA A 419 -14.27 -10.95 8.40
C ALA A 419 -13.95 -12.02 7.34
N LEU A 420 -13.28 -13.12 7.71
CA LEU A 420 -13.00 -14.24 6.82
C LEU A 420 -14.13 -15.28 6.81
N ALA A 421 -14.78 -15.49 7.96
CA ALA A 421 -15.75 -16.57 8.16
C ALA A 421 -17.21 -16.15 7.95
N GLU A 422 -17.56 -14.91 8.28
CA GLU A 422 -18.95 -14.44 8.36
C GLU A 422 -19.38 -13.61 7.14
N SER A 423 -20.69 -13.46 6.98
CA SER A 423 -21.29 -12.56 6.00
C SER A 423 -21.53 -11.20 6.67
N GLU A 424 -20.56 -10.31 6.55
CA GLU A 424 -20.58 -8.97 7.14
C GLU A 424 -20.49 -7.86 6.06
N PRO A 425 -20.98 -6.64 6.35
CA PRO A 425 -20.86 -5.50 5.46
C PRO A 425 -19.41 -5.04 5.27
N MET A 426 -19.16 -4.16 4.28
CA MET A 426 -17.82 -3.57 4.08
C MET A 426 -17.43 -2.62 5.21
N HIS A 427 -16.14 -2.62 5.54
CA HIS A 427 -15.55 -1.79 6.57
C HIS A 427 -14.22 -1.17 6.13
N ARG A 428 -14.04 0.12 6.44
CA ARG A 428 -12.82 0.95 6.32
C ARG A 428 -11.72 0.43 5.36
N PHE A 429 -10.88 -0.48 5.86
CA PHE A 429 -9.67 -0.94 5.20
C PHE A 429 -9.79 -2.33 4.58
N ASP A 430 -10.72 -3.15 5.04
CA ASP A 430 -10.74 -4.58 4.74
C ASP A 430 -11.25 -4.84 3.33
N THR A 431 -10.44 -5.54 2.54
CA THR A 431 -10.79 -5.87 1.15
C THR A 431 -11.52 -7.17 1.00
N VAL A 432 -11.49 -8.07 2.00
CA VAL A 432 -12.15 -9.39 1.91
C VAL A 432 -13.65 -9.27 1.63
N LYS A 433 -14.29 -8.16 1.99
CA LYS A 433 -15.72 -7.89 1.71
C LYS A 433 -15.99 -6.86 0.62
N ASP A 434 -14.95 -6.29 0.00
CA ASP A 434 -15.11 -5.19 -0.96
C ASP A 434 -14.89 -5.67 -2.41
N PRO A 435 -15.96 -5.92 -3.18
CA PRO A 435 -15.84 -6.33 -4.59
C PRO A 435 -15.11 -5.28 -5.42
N MET A 436 -15.19 -3.99 -5.06
CA MET A 436 -14.50 -2.93 -5.79
C MET A 436 -12.98 -3.09 -5.67
N MET A 437 -12.50 -3.46 -4.48
CA MET A 437 -11.08 -3.73 -4.27
C MET A 437 -10.66 -4.99 -5.02
N TRP A 438 -11.39 -6.10 -4.90
CA TRP A 438 -11.06 -7.36 -5.60
C TRP A 438 -10.89 -7.20 -7.10
N LEU A 439 -11.78 -6.44 -7.75
CA LEU A 439 -11.67 -6.17 -9.18
C LEU A 439 -10.51 -5.22 -9.48
N SER A 440 -10.25 -4.24 -8.62
CA SER A 440 -9.09 -3.33 -8.74
C SER A 440 -7.74 -4.05 -8.59
N GLU A 441 -7.67 -5.15 -7.84
CA GLU A 441 -6.47 -5.99 -7.72
C GLU A 441 -6.00 -6.51 -9.09
N ARG A 442 -6.93 -6.83 -9.99
CA ARG A 442 -6.62 -7.33 -11.34
C ARG A 442 -5.77 -6.33 -12.11
N ILE A 443 -6.14 -5.05 -12.00
CA ILE A 443 -5.44 -3.94 -12.66
C ILE A 443 -4.00 -3.82 -12.11
N ILE A 444 -3.81 -3.93 -10.79
CA ILE A 444 -2.48 -3.85 -10.17
C ILE A 444 -1.62 -5.04 -10.58
N ILE A 445 -2.16 -6.25 -10.53
CA ILE A 445 -1.43 -7.45 -10.89
C ILE A 445 -0.98 -7.40 -12.35
N ASP A 446 -1.87 -7.01 -13.26
CA ASP A 446 -1.54 -6.90 -14.67
C ASP A 446 -0.50 -5.78 -14.94
N CYS A 447 -0.71 -4.57 -14.41
CA CYS A 447 0.23 -3.47 -14.62
C CYS A 447 1.62 -3.76 -14.01
N PHE A 448 1.66 -4.13 -12.73
CA PHE A 448 2.88 -4.19 -11.93
C PHE A 448 3.50 -5.59 -11.89
N ARG A 449 2.78 -6.56 -11.34
CA ARG A 449 3.35 -7.89 -11.05
C ARG A 449 3.63 -8.69 -12.33
N ARG A 450 2.74 -8.59 -13.33
CA ARG A 450 2.90 -9.22 -14.66
C ARG A 450 3.65 -8.34 -15.66
N ASN A 451 4.15 -7.17 -15.24
CA ASN A 451 4.97 -6.27 -16.05
C ASN A 451 4.34 -5.86 -17.39
N LYS A 452 3.00 -5.71 -17.44
CA LYS A 452 2.36 -5.21 -18.67
C LYS A 452 2.61 -3.72 -18.89
N VAL A 453 2.89 -2.97 -17.82
CA VAL A 453 3.40 -1.59 -17.90
C VAL A 453 4.91 -1.61 -17.72
N GLU A 454 5.61 -0.94 -18.63
CA GLU A 454 7.07 -0.87 -18.66
C GLU A 454 7.61 0.14 -17.64
N PRO A 455 8.75 -0.16 -16.99
CA PRO A 455 9.44 0.82 -16.17
C PRO A 455 10.01 1.95 -17.04
N ALA A 456 10.05 3.18 -16.51
CA ALA A 456 10.80 4.25 -17.17
C ALA A 456 12.30 3.91 -17.15
N SER A 457 13.04 4.23 -18.21
CA SER A 457 14.51 4.03 -18.20
C SER A 457 15.23 5.16 -17.47
N SER A 458 14.67 6.37 -17.50
CA SER A 458 15.30 7.53 -16.86
C SER A 458 15.11 7.58 -15.35
N ARG A 459 16.17 8.01 -14.66
CA ARG A 459 16.33 7.96 -13.21
C ARG A 459 16.87 9.28 -12.67
N ILE A 460 16.14 9.92 -11.77
CA ILE A 460 16.54 11.18 -11.12
C ILE A 460 16.66 10.97 -9.61
N ALA A 461 17.82 11.30 -9.04
CA ALA A 461 18.09 11.16 -7.62
C ALA A 461 18.04 12.50 -6.87
N TYR A 462 17.44 12.50 -5.69
CA TYR A 462 17.57 13.58 -4.71
C TYR A 462 18.73 13.27 -3.75
N ALA A 463 19.76 14.10 -3.80
CA ALA A 463 20.87 14.10 -2.86
C ALA A 463 20.42 14.77 -1.55
N VAL A 464 20.23 13.98 -0.49
CA VAL A 464 19.94 14.51 0.85
C VAL A 464 21.25 14.97 1.47
N THR A 465 21.43 16.29 1.57
CA THR A 465 22.68 16.93 1.97
C THR A 465 22.70 17.26 3.47
N GLN A 466 23.86 17.73 3.97
CA GLN A 466 23.93 18.26 5.34
C GLN A 466 23.03 19.51 5.52
N THR A 467 22.80 20.29 4.46
CA THR A 467 21.89 21.43 4.45
C THR A 467 20.45 20.99 4.68
N ASP A 468 20.03 19.90 4.03
CA ASP A 468 18.72 19.29 4.28
C ASP A 468 18.62 18.81 5.72
N MET A 469 19.64 18.12 6.25
CA MET A 469 19.63 17.62 7.63
C MET A 469 19.61 18.73 8.69
N ARG A 470 20.15 19.91 8.37
CA ARG A 470 20.15 21.09 9.25
C ARG A 470 18.93 21.99 9.09
N ASN A 471 17.99 21.67 8.20
CA ASN A 471 16.79 22.47 8.08
C ASN A 471 15.84 22.19 9.27
N PRO A 472 15.41 23.23 10.03
CA PRO A 472 14.56 23.05 11.21
C PRO A 472 13.17 22.48 10.90
N LYS A 473 12.79 22.39 9.62
CA LYS A 473 11.52 21.84 9.15
C LYS A 473 11.63 20.37 8.72
N SER A 474 12.82 19.76 8.72
CA SER A 474 13.03 18.43 8.15
C SER A 474 12.40 17.29 8.94
N GLY A 475 12.29 17.43 10.27
CA GLY A 475 11.50 16.53 11.12
C GLY A 475 9.97 16.73 10.99
N SER A 476 9.52 17.80 10.33
CA SER A 476 8.09 18.11 10.21
C SER A 476 7.38 17.15 9.27
N TRP A 477 6.24 16.60 9.72
CA TRP A 477 5.46 15.62 8.95
C TRP A 477 4.98 16.15 7.60
N ASN A 478 4.74 17.47 7.45
CA ASN A 478 4.29 18.08 6.21
C ASN A 478 5.36 18.94 5.50
N LYS A 479 6.31 19.52 6.25
CA LYS A 479 7.34 20.39 5.68
C LYS A 479 8.70 19.71 5.46
N GLY A 480 8.86 18.48 5.96
CA GLY A 480 10.07 17.66 5.80
C GLY A 480 9.95 16.57 4.74
N GLN A 481 8.93 16.64 3.88
CA GLN A 481 8.73 15.74 2.74
C GLN A 481 9.55 16.22 1.53
N PHE A 482 9.82 15.32 0.59
CA PHE A 482 10.34 15.72 -0.72
C PHE A 482 9.36 16.66 -1.43
N ASP A 483 9.89 17.67 -2.14
CA ASP A 483 9.04 18.71 -2.74
C ASP A 483 8.08 18.19 -3.80
N ASN A 484 6.96 18.89 -3.94
CA ASN A 484 5.96 18.60 -4.95
C ASN A 484 6.54 18.62 -6.37
N ALA A 485 7.46 19.55 -6.65
CA ALA A 485 8.11 19.65 -7.95
C ALA A 485 8.90 18.38 -8.29
N PHE A 486 9.70 17.86 -7.34
CA PHE A 486 10.48 16.64 -7.51
C PHE A 486 9.58 15.41 -7.60
N THR A 487 8.66 15.24 -6.65
CA THR A 487 7.79 14.05 -6.62
C THR A 487 6.88 13.95 -7.86
N LYS A 488 6.48 15.08 -8.45
CA LYS A 488 5.73 15.10 -9.72
C LYS A 488 6.53 14.59 -10.92
N LEU A 489 7.86 14.66 -10.91
CA LEU A 489 8.69 14.02 -11.93
C LEU A 489 8.54 12.49 -11.90
N GLY A 490 8.25 11.93 -10.73
CA GLY A 490 7.94 10.51 -10.54
C GLY A 490 6.71 10.01 -11.31
N LEU A 491 5.88 10.92 -11.81
CA LEU A 491 4.75 10.58 -12.69
C LEU A 491 5.18 10.35 -14.15
N ALA A 492 6.43 10.67 -14.50
CA ALA A 492 6.98 10.51 -15.83
C ALA A 492 8.20 9.59 -15.89
N VAL A 493 9.09 9.69 -14.91
CA VAL A 493 10.38 8.97 -14.85
C VAL A 493 10.59 8.36 -13.48
N GLN A 494 11.57 7.48 -13.32
CA GLN A 494 11.93 6.94 -12.02
C GLN A 494 12.57 8.03 -11.13
N ILE A 495 12.15 8.10 -9.87
CA ILE A 495 12.78 8.97 -8.87
C ILE A 495 13.15 8.21 -7.60
N GLY A 496 14.11 8.74 -6.85
CA GLY A 496 14.56 8.22 -5.57
C GLY A 496 15.49 9.21 -4.88
N SER A 497 16.05 8.84 -3.74
CA SER A 497 16.98 9.65 -2.96
C SER A 497 18.18 8.82 -2.47
N TYR A 498 19.18 9.51 -1.94
CA TYR A 498 20.31 8.90 -1.24
C TYR A 498 20.88 9.88 -0.22
N ASP A 499 21.60 9.34 0.77
CA ASP A 499 22.31 10.15 1.75
C ASP A 499 23.64 10.67 1.17
N ALA A 500 23.63 11.92 0.68
CA ALA A 500 24.78 12.54 0.01
C ALA A 500 25.87 13.03 0.98
N ARG A 501 25.67 12.88 2.30
CA ARG A 501 26.70 13.21 3.30
C ARG A 501 27.86 12.20 3.27
N ASP A 502 27.61 10.99 2.76
CA ASP A 502 28.63 9.99 2.48
C ASP A 502 28.65 9.67 0.97
N LYS A 503 29.80 9.94 0.34
CA LYS A 503 29.99 9.75 -1.10
C LYS A 503 29.84 8.29 -1.54
N ALA A 504 30.02 7.32 -0.65
CA ALA A 504 29.83 5.91 -0.94
C ALA A 504 28.38 5.55 -1.30
N ASN A 505 27.41 6.39 -0.89
CA ASN A 505 25.99 6.20 -1.19
C ASN A 505 25.58 6.75 -2.56
N THR A 506 26.50 7.37 -3.31
CA THR A 506 26.19 7.98 -4.60
C THR A 506 25.65 6.90 -5.55
N PRO A 507 24.41 7.02 -6.05
CA PRO A 507 23.80 5.97 -6.83
C PRO A 507 24.50 5.86 -8.19
N GLN A 508 24.69 4.63 -8.65
CA GLN A 508 25.13 4.35 -10.01
C GLN A 508 23.92 4.45 -10.95
N ASN A 509 24.15 4.82 -12.22
CA ASN A 509 23.14 4.83 -13.28
C ASN A 509 21.93 5.73 -12.97
N VAL A 510 22.20 6.99 -12.60
CA VAL A 510 21.19 8.06 -12.54
C VAL A 510 21.52 9.12 -13.59
N ASP A 511 20.51 9.63 -14.30
CA ASP A 511 20.69 10.62 -15.36
C ASP A 511 20.93 12.02 -14.80
N ALA A 512 20.35 12.31 -13.65
CA ALA A 512 20.48 13.59 -12.97
C ALA A 512 20.42 13.42 -11.45
N THR A 513 21.16 14.28 -10.77
CA THR A 513 21.09 14.44 -9.31
C THR A 513 20.65 15.86 -8.99
N ILE A 514 19.74 16.00 -8.04
CA ILE A 514 19.29 17.28 -7.51
C ILE A 514 19.63 17.41 -6.03
N SER A 515 19.97 18.61 -5.57
CA SER A 515 20.17 18.93 -4.15
C SER A 515 19.51 20.26 -3.81
N THR A 516 19.14 20.47 -2.55
CA THR A 516 18.50 21.72 -2.10
C THR A 516 19.36 22.96 -2.36
N ASP A 517 20.68 22.83 -2.22
CA ASP A 517 21.65 23.93 -2.24
C ASP A 517 22.60 23.89 -3.44
N GLY A 518 22.39 22.96 -4.38
CA GLY A 518 23.27 22.79 -5.55
C GLY A 518 24.66 22.25 -5.21
N SER A 519 24.91 21.83 -3.96
CA SER A 519 26.21 21.28 -3.55
C SER A 519 26.54 19.97 -4.27
N VAL A 520 25.51 19.23 -4.69
CA VAL A 520 25.63 18.02 -5.52
C VAL A 520 24.60 18.08 -6.64
N GLY A 521 25.08 18.19 -7.88
CA GLY A 521 24.22 18.25 -9.06
C GLY A 521 23.47 19.58 -9.19
N LEU A 522 22.21 19.52 -9.61
CA LEU A 522 21.40 20.70 -9.89
C LEU A 522 20.73 21.24 -8.62
N GLU A 523 20.75 22.55 -8.45
CA GLU A 523 20.01 23.20 -7.37
C GLU A 523 18.49 23.08 -7.57
N ARG A 524 17.78 22.67 -6.51
CA ARG A 524 16.33 22.41 -6.49
C ARG A 524 15.45 23.64 -6.75
N GLN A 525 15.95 24.86 -6.69
CA GLN A 525 15.15 26.03 -7.11
C GLN A 525 15.18 26.20 -8.63
N ASN A 526 16.31 25.82 -9.24
CA ASN A 526 16.57 25.99 -10.65
C ASN A 526 16.31 24.71 -11.46
N PHE A 527 16.10 23.53 -10.83
CA PHE A 527 16.03 22.26 -11.56
C PHE A 527 14.86 22.16 -12.57
N LEU A 528 13.68 22.75 -12.28
CA LEU A 528 12.59 22.79 -13.27
C LEU A 528 12.88 23.78 -14.42
N GLU A 529 13.80 24.72 -14.20
CA GLU A 529 14.26 25.72 -15.16
C GLU A 529 15.56 25.30 -15.86
N ASN A 530 16.29 24.30 -15.32
CA ASN A 530 17.49 23.71 -15.89
C ASN A 530 17.10 22.65 -16.92
N VAL A 531 17.05 23.16 -18.14
CA VAL A 531 16.38 22.59 -19.28
C VAL A 531 17.05 21.32 -19.81
N ASP A 532 18.36 21.26 -20.02
CA ASP A 532 18.87 20.24 -20.95
C ASP A 532 18.90 18.81 -20.38
N ALA A 533 19.47 18.58 -19.20
CA ALA A 533 19.55 17.23 -18.62
C ALA A 533 18.17 16.67 -18.24
N ILE A 534 17.31 17.52 -17.68
CA ILE A 534 15.96 17.13 -17.27
C ILE A 534 15.01 17.04 -18.46
N LYS A 535 15.09 17.93 -19.47
CA LYS A 535 14.32 17.74 -20.71
C LYS A 535 14.85 16.56 -21.53
N THR A 536 16.13 16.22 -21.43
CA THR A 536 16.65 14.97 -22.02
C THR A 536 16.03 13.76 -21.33
N ALA A 537 16.04 13.72 -19.99
CA ALA A 537 15.45 12.62 -19.22
C ALA A 537 13.92 12.51 -19.39
N LEU A 538 13.21 13.65 -19.37
CA LEU A 538 11.75 13.70 -19.50
C LEU A 538 11.27 13.64 -20.94
N GLY A 539 12.08 14.01 -21.94
CA GLY A 539 11.59 14.48 -23.23
C GLY A 539 10.89 15.85 -23.10
N THR A 540 10.97 16.68 -24.14
CA THR A 540 10.59 18.10 -24.07
C THR A 540 9.11 18.40 -23.80
N GLY A 541 8.21 17.40 -23.73
CA GLY A 541 6.77 17.60 -23.59
C GLY A 541 6.01 16.64 -22.68
N LYS A 542 6.69 15.80 -21.88
CA LYS A 542 6.02 14.74 -21.09
C LYS A 542 5.49 15.20 -19.73
N VAL A 543 5.99 16.30 -19.18
CA VAL A 543 5.50 16.83 -17.89
C VAL A 543 5.21 18.32 -18.03
N ASP A 544 3.94 18.69 -17.92
CA ASP A 544 3.49 20.08 -17.75
C ASP A 544 2.79 20.22 -16.40
N THR A 545 3.56 20.55 -15.37
CA THR A 545 3.04 20.71 -14.00
C THR A 545 2.06 21.88 -13.87
N ARG A 546 2.12 22.87 -14.78
CA ARG A 546 1.22 24.03 -14.76
C ARG A 546 -0.17 23.66 -15.28
N LYS A 547 -0.23 22.87 -16.35
CA LYS A 547 -1.49 22.34 -16.91
C LYS A 547 -1.98 21.07 -16.21
N GLY A 548 -1.13 20.44 -15.41
CA GLY A 548 -1.47 19.20 -14.73
C GLY A 548 -1.46 17.99 -15.65
N HIS A 549 -0.59 18.00 -16.66
CA HIS A 549 -0.45 16.94 -17.64
C HIS A 549 0.86 16.20 -17.41
N TYR A 550 0.78 14.88 -17.23
CA TYR A 550 1.91 14.00 -16.99
C TYR A 550 1.79 12.78 -17.90
N THR A 551 2.81 12.57 -18.72
CA THR A 551 2.98 11.40 -19.59
C THR A 551 4.22 10.66 -19.12
N SER A 552 4.09 9.35 -18.88
CA SER A 552 5.24 8.48 -18.63
C SER A 552 6.26 8.56 -19.77
N GLN A 553 7.53 8.31 -19.46
CA GLN A 553 8.59 8.22 -20.46
C GLN A 553 8.28 7.15 -21.51
N THR A 554 7.62 6.06 -21.12
CA THR A 554 7.20 5.00 -22.04
C THR A 554 6.01 5.39 -22.92
N GLY A 555 5.30 6.48 -22.58
CA GLY A 555 4.07 6.91 -23.24
C GLY A 555 2.85 6.06 -22.87
N GLN A 556 3.01 5.02 -22.05
CA GLN A 556 1.96 4.07 -21.70
C GLN A 556 0.98 4.64 -20.67
N ILE A 557 1.42 5.56 -19.82
CA ILE A 557 0.62 6.25 -18.80
C ILE A 557 0.46 7.72 -19.18
N VAL A 558 -0.78 8.20 -19.20
CA VAL A 558 -1.11 9.63 -19.39
C VAL A 558 -2.10 10.05 -18.31
N MET A 559 -1.82 11.15 -17.63
CA MET A 559 -2.65 11.68 -16.54
C MET A 559 -2.85 13.19 -16.70
N HIS A 560 -4.10 13.61 -16.60
CA HIS A 560 -4.55 15.00 -16.62
C HIS A 560 -5.27 15.30 -15.30
N ASN A 561 -4.51 15.64 -14.24
CA ASN A 561 -5.11 15.75 -12.91
C ASN A 561 -6.13 16.88 -12.78
N THR A 562 -5.95 17.95 -13.53
CA THR A 562 -6.87 19.10 -13.57
C THR A 562 -8.18 18.76 -14.28
N GLN A 563 -8.17 17.73 -15.14
CA GLN A 563 -9.36 17.23 -15.82
C GLN A 563 -9.96 16.01 -15.12
N GLY A 564 -9.23 15.38 -14.19
CA GLY A 564 -9.68 14.17 -13.50
C GLY A 564 -9.69 12.95 -14.42
N GLU A 565 -8.71 12.82 -15.30
CA GLU A 565 -8.57 11.68 -16.21
C GLU A 565 -7.17 11.06 -16.12
N MET A 566 -7.12 9.73 -16.25
CA MET A 566 -5.88 8.97 -16.37
C MET A 566 -6.12 7.80 -17.32
N SER A 567 -5.11 7.45 -18.11
CA SER A 567 -5.15 6.28 -18.97
C SER A 567 -3.84 5.50 -18.93
N ILE A 568 -3.97 4.20 -19.16
CA ILE A 568 -2.89 3.23 -19.31
C ILE A 568 -3.15 2.50 -20.62
N HIS A 569 -2.19 2.47 -21.52
CA HIS A 569 -2.31 1.81 -22.82
C HIS A 569 -1.01 1.07 -23.17
N THR A 570 -1.16 -0.22 -23.39
CA THR A 570 -0.09 -1.16 -23.76
C THR A 570 -0.64 -2.11 -24.82
N PRO A 571 0.20 -2.92 -25.49
CA PRO A 571 -0.32 -3.93 -26.41
C PRO A 571 -1.30 -4.92 -25.76
N GLN A 572 -1.18 -5.22 -24.47
CA GLN A 572 -1.93 -6.27 -23.77
C GLN A 572 -3.07 -5.75 -22.89
N LEU A 573 -3.12 -4.44 -22.60
CA LEU A 573 -4.17 -3.84 -21.77
C LEU A 573 -4.44 -2.38 -22.12
N ALA A 574 -5.69 -1.97 -21.89
CA ALA A 574 -6.11 -0.59 -21.81
C ALA A 574 -6.91 -0.36 -20.52
N CYS A 575 -6.63 0.72 -19.82
CA CYS A 575 -7.36 1.12 -18.62
C CYS A 575 -7.54 2.63 -18.61
N ALA A 576 -8.69 3.13 -18.17
CA ALA A 576 -8.87 4.56 -17.96
C ALA A 576 -9.69 4.84 -16.70
N ILE A 577 -9.26 5.85 -15.94
CA ILE A 577 -10.14 6.60 -15.05
C ILE A 577 -10.76 7.69 -15.91
N LEU A 578 -12.06 7.55 -16.19
CA LEU A 578 -12.82 8.45 -17.04
C LEU A 578 -13.59 9.41 -16.17
N LYS A 579 -13.52 10.72 -16.44
CA LYS A 579 -14.42 11.69 -15.80
C LYS A 579 -15.86 11.49 -16.29
N ALA A 580 -16.79 12.19 -15.65
CA ALA A 580 -18.20 12.17 -16.06
C ALA A 580 -18.36 12.50 -17.55
N GLU A 581 -19.21 11.74 -18.23
CA GLU A 581 -19.64 11.98 -19.62
C GLU A 581 -18.48 12.22 -20.61
N SER A 582 -17.39 11.46 -20.43
CA SER A 582 -16.16 11.62 -21.19
C SER A 582 -15.86 10.43 -22.11
N LYS A 583 -15.09 10.70 -23.15
CA LYS A 583 -14.64 9.71 -24.13
C LYS A 583 -13.14 9.84 -24.33
N ILE A 584 -12.43 8.71 -24.32
CA ILE A 584 -11.00 8.65 -24.64
C ILE A 584 -10.75 7.65 -25.77
N GLN A 585 -9.78 7.98 -26.62
CA GLN A 585 -9.24 7.11 -27.66
C GLN A 585 -7.82 6.71 -27.30
N LEU A 586 -7.58 5.40 -27.20
CA LEU A 586 -6.28 4.80 -26.89
C LEU A 586 -5.91 3.88 -28.06
N GLY A 587 -5.21 4.41 -29.07
CA GLY A 587 -4.94 3.65 -30.30
C GLY A 587 -6.24 3.25 -31.00
N GLN A 588 -6.48 1.95 -31.15
CA GLN A 588 -7.72 1.38 -31.72
C GLN A 588 -8.79 1.07 -30.67
N ILE A 589 -8.61 1.54 -29.44
CA ILE A 589 -9.53 1.31 -28.32
C ILE A 589 -10.26 2.61 -28.00
N THR A 590 -11.58 2.54 -27.89
CA THR A 590 -12.44 3.64 -27.48
C THR A 590 -13.10 3.29 -26.17
N LEU A 591 -12.92 4.13 -25.14
CA LEU A 591 -13.63 3.99 -23.87
C LEU A 591 -14.47 5.25 -23.65
N GLU A 592 -15.75 5.07 -23.32
CA GLU A 592 -16.66 6.20 -23.11
C GLU A 592 -17.48 5.98 -21.85
N ASN A 593 -17.37 6.91 -20.92
CA ASN A 593 -18.21 6.99 -19.73
C ASN A 593 -19.52 7.71 -20.09
N LYS A 594 -20.66 7.06 -19.85
CA LYS A 594 -22.01 7.65 -20.03
C LYS A 594 -22.62 8.08 -18.70
N ASP A 595 -21.83 8.05 -17.64
CA ASP A 595 -22.24 8.37 -16.29
C ASP A 595 -21.90 9.81 -15.91
N ILE A 596 -22.69 10.37 -15.00
CA ILE A 596 -22.50 11.69 -14.40
C ILE A 596 -21.39 11.69 -13.33
N LEU A 597 -20.89 10.52 -12.95
CA LEU A 597 -19.75 10.36 -12.05
C LEU A 597 -18.58 9.66 -12.77
N PRO A 598 -17.34 9.89 -12.32
CA PRO A 598 -16.19 9.14 -12.80
C PRO A 598 -16.33 7.62 -12.61
N VAL A 599 -15.74 6.86 -13.54
CA VAL A 599 -15.67 5.40 -13.52
C VAL A 599 -14.29 4.92 -13.93
N VAL A 600 -13.93 3.70 -13.56
CA VAL A 600 -12.76 3.00 -14.12
C VAL A 600 -13.23 1.96 -15.13
N VAL A 601 -12.71 2.02 -16.35
CA VAL A 601 -12.92 1.00 -17.37
C VAL A 601 -11.59 0.34 -17.69
N TYR A 602 -11.58 -1.00 -17.68
CA TYR A 602 -10.41 -1.83 -17.87
C TYR A 602 -10.68 -2.90 -18.93
N LEU A 603 -9.68 -3.19 -19.75
CA LEU A 603 -9.66 -4.25 -20.75
C LEU A 603 -8.28 -4.88 -20.78
N ALA A 604 -8.16 -6.19 -20.56
CA ALA A 604 -6.87 -6.87 -20.72
C ALA A 604 -6.96 -8.30 -21.23
N ALA A 605 -5.98 -8.64 -22.07
CA ALA A 605 -5.75 -10.01 -22.51
C ALA A 605 -5.29 -10.87 -21.33
N THR A 606 -5.87 -12.06 -21.20
CA THR A 606 -5.53 -13.01 -20.14
C THR A 606 -4.57 -14.11 -20.59
N ASP A 607 -4.36 -14.24 -21.90
CA ASP A 607 -3.53 -15.23 -22.58
C ASP A 607 -2.14 -14.70 -23.00
N ASP A 608 -1.69 -13.59 -22.39
CA ASP A 608 -0.40 -12.91 -22.63
C ASP A 608 -0.15 -12.46 -24.08
N LYS A 609 -1.19 -12.43 -24.93
CA LYS A 609 -1.12 -11.87 -26.28
C LYS A 609 -1.49 -10.39 -26.31
N PRO A 610 -1.12 -9.65 -27.37
CA PRO A 610 -1.72 -8.35 -27.64
C PRO A 610 -3.25 -8.46 -27.69
N LEU A 611 -3.97 -7.43 -27.20
CA LEU A 611 -5.43 -7.41 -27.13
C LEU A 611 -6.11 -7.78 -28.44
N GLN A 612 -5.58 -7.29 -29.56
CA GLN A 612 -6.11 -7.59 -30.89
C GLN A 612 -6.10 -9.09 -31.23
N GLN A 613 -5.09 -9.83 -30.75
CA GLN A 613 -4.87 -11.25 -31.04
C GLN A 613 -5.34 -12.17 -29.91
N SER A 614 -5.83 -11.59 -28.80
CA SER A 614 -6.23 -12.35 -27.63
C SER A 614 -7.52 -13.11 -27.89
N LYS A 615 -7.57 -14.35 -27.43
CA LYS A 615 -8.78 -15.18 -27.49
C LYS A 615 -9.61 -15.09 -26.20
N ARG A 616 -9.10 -14.44 -25.16
CA ARG A 616 -9.76 -14.33 -23.87
C ARG A 616 -9.39 -13.03 -23.16
N VAL A 617 -10.39 -12.18 -22.96
CA VAL A 617 -10.21 -10.81 -22.47
C VAL A 617 -11.11 -10.57 -21.25
N LEU A 618 -10.54 -9.98 -20.21
CA LEU A 618 -11.28 -9.47 -19.05
C LEU A 618 -11.65 -8.00 -19.27
N VAL A 619 -12.91 -7.66 -19.05
CA VAL A 619 -13.40 -6.27 -19.00
C VAL A 619 -13.89 -5.95 -17.60
N LEU A 620 -13.53 -4.79 -17.06
CA LEU A 620 -14.12 -4.26 -15.83
C LEU A 620 -14.77 -2.90 -16.09
N HIS A 621 -15.92 -2.68 -15.47
CA HIS A 621 -16.60 -1.39 -15.41
C HIS A 621 -16.91 -1.08 -13.94
N LEU A 622 -16.07 -0.24 -13.35
CA LEU A 622 -16.02 0.00 -11.91
C LEU A 622 -16.59 1.39 -11.59
N SER A 623 -17.76 1.40 -10.96
CA SER A 623 -18.44 2.60 -10.47
C SER A 623 -18.23 2.79 -8.95
N ASP A 624 -19.25 2.57 -8.13
CA ASP A 624 -19.18 2.57 -6.67
C ASP A 624 -19.97 1.37 -6.11
N VAL A 625 -19.53 0.83 -4.98
CA VAL A 625 -20.26 -0.16 -4.19
C VAL A 625 -20.33 0.35 -2.76
N GLN A 626 -21.49 0.22 -2.11
CA GLN A 626 -21.76 0.69 -0.75
C GLN A 626 -22.58 -0.34 0.03
N ASN A 627 -22.55 -0.25 1.36
CA ASN A 627 -23.46 -1.04 2.20
C ASN A 627 -24.88 -0.47 2.09
N THR A 628 -25.90 -1.34 2.07
CA THR A 628 -27.30 -0.92 2.16
C THR A 628 -27.54 -0.18 3.46
N GLY A 629 -28.12 1.02 3.39
CA GLY A 629 -28.47 1.81 4.56
C GLY A 629 -27.31 2.53 5.23
N ASN A 630 -26.16 2.68 4.56
CA ASN A 630 -25.17 3.70 4.93
C ASN A 630 -25.86 5.06 5.05
N VAL A 631 -25.53 5.82 6.10
CA VAL A 631 -26.05 7.18 6.30
C VAL A 631 -24.91 8.17 6.34
N PHE A 632 -24.96 9.18 5.47
CA PHE A 632 -23.99 10.27 5.39
C PHE A 632 -24.63 11.61 5.78
N ALA A 633 -23.82 12.58 6.21
CA ALA A 633 -24.31 13.91 6.59
C ALA A 633 -24.61 14.88 5.44
N THR A 634 -24.20 14.55 4.21
CA THR A 634 -24.42 15.33 2.97
C THR A 634 -24.28 14.41 1.75
N ASP A 635 -24.74 14.87 0.58
CA ASP A 635 -24.55 14.27 -0.76
C ASP A 635 -23.09 14.06 -1.17
N LYS A 636 -22.18 14.89 -0.63
CA LYS A 636 -20.73 14.75 -0.78
C LYS A 636 -20.17 13.55 -0.02
N ARG A 637 -20.96 12.92 0.87
CA ARG A 637 -20.58 11.72 1.65
C ARG A 637 -19.28 11.86 2.43
N GLN A 638 -19.02 13.06 2.97
CA GLN A 638 -17.80 13.40 3.71
C GLN A 638 -17.84 13.04 5.20
N LEU A 639 -19.01 12.65 5.71
CA LEU A 639 -19.19 12.26 7.10
C LEU A 639 -20.14 11.06 7.16
N LEU A 640 -19.59 9.88 7.41
CA LEU A 640 -20.34 8.64 7.63
C LEU A 640 -20.86 8.63 9.06
N LYS A 641 -22.19 8.65 9.23
CA LYS A 641 -22.87 8.64 10.53
C LYS A 641 -23.25 7.24 11.00
N LYS A 642 -23.53 6.34 10.05
CA LYS A 642 -23.95 4.96 10.29
C LYS A 642 -23.40 4.07 9.19
N VAL A 643 -22.72 2.99 9.57
CA VAL A 643 -22.37 1.90 8.66
C VAL A 643 -23.61 1.06 8.39
N GLY A 644 -23.88 0.80 7.11
CA GLY A 644 -24.99 0.00 6.64
C GLY A 644 -24.81 -1.51 6.86
N VAL A 645 -25.68 -2.28 6.23
CA VAL A 645 -25.75 -3.75 6.30
C VAL A 645 -25.75 -4.36 4.89
N LEU A 646 -25.78 -5.69 4.82
CA LEU A 646 -26.01 -6.43 3.58
C LEU A 646 -27.49 -6.35 3.13
N PRO A 647 -27.80 -6.54 1.83
CA PRO A 647 -26.86 -6.80 0.73
C PRO A 647 -25.99 -5.58 0.39
N LEU A 648 -24.89 -5.81 -0.31
CA LEU A 648 -24.12 -4.72 -0.91
C LEU A 648 -24.90 -4.16 -2.11
N LEU A 649 -24.72 -2.87 -2.38
CA LEU A 649 -25.35 -2.19 -3.50
C LEU A 649 -24.27 -1.62 -4.42
N ALA A 650 -24.32 -1.95 -5.70
CA ALA A 650 -23.53 -1.30 -6.72
C ALA A 650 -24.32 -0.13 -7.32
N ARG A 651 -23.63 0.96 -7.62
CA ARG A 651 -24.24 2.12 -8.27
C ARG A 651 -24.56 1.81 -9.73
N ASP A 652 -25.78 2.11 -10.14
CA ASP A 652 -26.22 2.05 -11.53
C ASP A 652 -25.39 3.03 -12.37
N SER A 653 -24.79 2.52 -13.43
CA SER A 653 -23.79 3.20 -14.24
C SER A 653 -23.72 2.58 -15.63
N ALA A 654 -23.36 3.38 -16.63
CA ALA A 654 -23.23 2.95 -18.01
C ALA A 654 -21.92 3.48 -18.64
N ALA A 655 -21.27 2.62 -19.41
CA ALA A 655 -20.12 2.96 -20.24
C ALA A 655 -20.18 2.18 -21.57
N THR A 656 -19.35 2.57 -22.53
CA THR A 656 -19.16 1.80 -23.76
C THR A 656 -17.69 1.53 -24.02
N LEU A 657 -17.44 0.39 -24.64
CA LEU A 657 -16.12 -0.09 -25.03
C LEU A 657 -16.15 -0.39 -26.53
N GLY A 658 -15.14 0.09 -27.25
CA GLY A 658 -14.82 -0.32 -28.61
C GLY A 658 -13.36 -0.76 -28.71
N PHE A 659 -13.06 -1.85 -29.41
CA PHE A 659 -11.68 -2.23 -29.74
C PHE A 659 -11.61 -3.11 -30.99
N SER A 660 -10.43 -3.18 -31.61
CA SER A 660 -10.17 -4.08 -32.73
C SER A 660 -9.73 -5.47 -32.26
N SER A 661 -10.28 -6.53 -32.86
CA SER A 661 -9.88 -7.92 -32.64
C SER A 661 -9.82 -8.71 -33.94
N ASP A 662 -8.79 -9.53 -34.10
CA ASP A 662 -8.64 -10.51 -35.18
C ASP A 662 -9.67 -11.65 -35.07
N HIS A 663 -10.32 -11.77 -33.92
CA HIS A 663 -11.32 -12.78 -33.61
C HIS A 663 -12.72 -12.19 -33.43
N ALA A 664 -12.97 -10.95 -33.87
CA ALA A 664 -14.22 -10.23 -33.62
C ALA A 664 -15.47 -11.08 -33.90
N SER A 665 -15.57 -11.74 -35.06
CA SER A 665 -16.71 -12.57 -35.45
C SER A 665 -16.89 -13.86 -34.64
N GLN A 666 -15.89 -14.28 -33.86
CA GLN A 666 -15.90 -15.49 -33.04
C GLN A 666 -16.04 -15.19 -31.54
N LEU A 667 -15.86 -13.94 -31.13
CA LEU A 667 -15.95 -13.54 -29.73
C LEU A 667 -17.39 -13.63 -29.23
N LYS A 668 -17.55 -14.25 -28.06
CA LYS A 668 -18.76 -14.16 -27.24
C LYS A 668 -18.46 -13.36 -25.99
N ALA A 669 -19.47 -12.69 -25.46
CA ALA A 669 -19.37 -11.91 -24.24
C ALA A 669 -20.30 -12.45 -23.16
N PHE A 670 -19.81 -12.49 -21.94
CA PHE A 670 -20.57 -12.91 -20.77
C PHE A 670 -20.40 -11.91 -19.64
N ALA A 671 -21.49 -11.52 -19.01
CA ALA A 671 -21.44 -10.90 -17.69
C ALA A 671 -20.96 -11.96 -16.69
N ILE A 672 -20.02 -11.59 -15.81
CA ILE A 672 -19.47 -12.48 -14.79
C ILE A 672 -19.59 -11.86 -13.39
N ASP A 673 -19.69 -12.70 -12.36
CA ASP A 673 -19.60 -12.24 -10.98
C ASP A 673 -18.13 -12.03 -10.56
N CYS A 674 -17.90 -11.58 -9.32
CA CYS A 674 -16.55 -11.32 -8.80
C CYS A 674 -15.70 -12.60 -8.62
N SER A 675 -16.30 -13.79 -8.66
CA SER A 675 -15.58 -15.06 -8.67
C SER A 675 -15.08 -15.45 -10.06
N GLY A 676 -15.59 -14.81 -11.10
CA GLY A 676 -15.34 -15.14 -12.50
C GLY A 676 -16.40 -16.04 -13.13
N LYS A 677 -17.45 -16.40 -12.38
CA LYS A 677 -18.55 -17.23 -12.88
C LYS A 677 -19.43 -16.47 -13.84
N ARG A 678 -19.71 -17.08 -14.99
CA ARG A 678 -20.64 -16.54 -15.99
C ARG A 678 -22.08 -16.51 -15.45
N ILE A 679 -22.72 -15.35 -15.58
CA ILE A 679 -24.09 -15.10 -15.15
C ILE A 679 -25.02 -15.17 -16.35
N THR A 680 -24.79 -14.33 -17.36
CA THR A 680 -25.61 -14.23 -18.58
C THR A 680 -24.74 -13.84 -19.77
N ALA A 681 -25.21 -14.14 -20.98
CA ALA A 681 -24.65 -13.55 -22.19
C ALA A 681 -24.79 -12.02 -22.14
N ALA A 682 -23.78 -11.32 -22.64
CA ALA A 682 -23.75 -9.87 -22.73
C ALA A 682 -23.78 -9.43 -24.20
N ASP A 683 -24.37 -8.26 -24.46
CA ASP A 683 -24.46 -7.71 -25.80
C ASP A 683 -23.07 -7.33 -26.34
N LEU A 684 -22.68 -8.00 -27.42
CA LEU A 684 -21.48 -7.70 -28.20
C LEU A 684 -21.86 -7.54 -29.66
N LYS A 685 -21.51 -6.39 -30.24
CA LYS A 685 -21.73 -6.09 -31.65
C LYS A 685 -20.39 -6.05 -32.36
N THR A 686 -20.37 -6.50 -33.61
CA THR A 686 -19.17 -6.50 -34.44
C THR A 686 -19.43 -5.83 -35.78
N ASP A 687 -18.42 -5.11 -36.27
CA ASP A 687 -18.39 -4.54 -37.61
C ASP A 687 -16.98 -4.77 -38.19
N GLY A 688 -16.86 -5.76 -39.07
CA GLY A 688 -15.56 -6.29 -39.49
C GLY A 688 -14.72 -6.75 -38.29
N SER A 689 -13.55 -6.13 -38.09
CA SER A 689 -12.66 -6.39 -36.95
C SER A 689 -13.01 -5.59 -35.69
N GLN A 690 -13.97 -4.67 -35.75
CA GLN A 690 -14.33 -3.82 -34.61
C GLN A 690 -15.33 -4.54 -33.71
N VAL A 691 -15.07 -4.52 -32.42
CA VAL A 691 -15.93 -5.03 -31.36
C VAL A 691 -16.48 -3.85 -30.58
N HIS A 692 -17.79 -3.83 -30.35
CA HIS A 692 -18.49 -2.81 -29.58
C HIS A 692 -19.32 -3.45 -28.48
N MET A 693 -19.18 -2.94 -27.25
CA MET A 693 -19.89 -3.44 -26.08
C MET A 693 -20.49 -2.31 -25.27
N LYS A 694 -21.69 -2.54 -24.74
CA LYS A 694 -22.29 -1.71 -23.69
C LYS A 694 -21.98 -2.33 -22.33
N LEU A 695 -21.47 -1.51 -21.43
CA LEU A 695 -21.13 -1.91 -20.07
C LEU A 695 -22.14 -1.27 -19.13
N ASN A 696 -23.12 -2.04 -18.67
CA ASN A 696 -24.14 -1.57 -17.73
C ASN A 696 -23.94 -2.24 -16.38
N THR A 697 -23.86 -1.46 -15.31
CA THR A 697 -23.75 -2.06 -13.98
C THR A 697 -25.05 -2.65 -13.47
N LYS A 698 -26.17 -2.35 -14.13
CA LYS A 698 -27.49 -2.93 -13.85
C LYS A 698 -27.92 -3.85 -14.97
N GLN A 699 -28.19 -5.11 -14.64
CA GLN A 699 -28.79 -6.09 -15.55
C GLN A 699 -29.98 -6.75 -14.85
N GLY A 700 -31.20 -6.28 -15.17
CA GLY A 700 -32.40 -6.66 -14.43
C GLY A 700 -32.31 -6.23 -12.96
N ASN A 701 -32.34 -7.21 -12.04
CA ASN A 701 -32.29 -7.00 -10.59
C ASN A 701 -30.91 -7.28 -9.98
N GLN A 702 -29.89 -7.56 -10.80
CA GLN A 702 -28.53 -7.87 -10.35
C GLN A 702 -27.53 -6.88 -10.92
N ALA A 703 -26.53 -6.55 -10.11
CA ALA A 703 -25.41 -5.73 -10.55
C ALA A 703 -24.30 -6.55 -11.23
N VAL A 704 -23.67 -5.97 -12.26
CA VAL A 704 -22.56 -6.56 -13.03
C VAL A 704 -21.41 -5.55 -13.16
N LEU A 705 -20.22 -5.91 -12.66
CA LEU A 705 -19.04 -5.04 -12.71
C LEU A 705 -17.93 -5.57 -13.64
N ALA A 706 -18.09 -6.80 -14.14
CA ALA A 706 -17.08 -7.50 -14.91
C ALA A 706 -17.69 -8.31 -16.05
N TYR A 707 -16.91 -8.49 -17.12
CA TYR A 707 -17.29 -9.26 -18.30
C TYR A 707 -16.12 -10.10 -18.78
N GLU A 708 -16.41 -11.28 -19.32
CA GLU A 708 -15.47 -12.12 -20.05
C GLU A 708 -15.81 -12.08 -21.54
N LEU A 709 -14.82 -11.78 -22.38
CA LEU A 709 -14.90 -12.02 -23.83
C LEU A 709 -14.03 -13.21 -24.15
N ILE A 710 -14.55 -14.16 -24.94
CA ILE A 710 -13.84 -15.41 -25.25
C ILE A 710 -14.21 -15.94 -26.63
N VAL A 711 -13.23 -16.54 -27.30
CA VAL A 711 -13.45 -17.36 -28.50
C VAL A 711 -13.81 -18.77 -28.06
N GLU A 712 -15.02 -19.22 -28.39
CA GLU A 712 -15.49 -20.59 -28.13
C GLU A 712 -15.45 -21.48 -29.36
#